data_AF-A0A1C6M1K8-F1
#
_entry.id   AF-A0A1C6M1K8-F1
#
_cell.length_a   1.000
_cell.length_b   1.000
_cell.length_c   1.000
_cell.angle_alpha   90.00
_cell.angle_beta   90.00
_cell.angle_gamma   90.00
#
_symmetry.space_group_name_H-M   'P 1'
#
loop_
_entity.id
_entity.type
_entity.pdbx_description
1 polymer ?
#
loop_
_entity_poly.entity_id
_entity_poly.type
_entity_poly.pdbx_seq_one_letter_code
_entity_poly.pdbx_strand_id
1 'polypeptide(L)'
;MKFPTSPSVPGRLSRTALGACILVSLGACGGGSGSSGSTVSTGSTSSGTTTTTATASTASAAAAGPGVYDDKLAFDASKAPYTTITVTLDGTATPVRWYREVCYVGTPMKLAAQQPALGAPFAADNQSCGYQNMNIFVREQDAARQDNPIFFNVNNGGWFASYQGGKGGWDGVTAITSANYAGADVVAGRAYVSNSDTDKVGAALSRGFVYINIASRSRGATAPAGVYQDGVYQGKAPAAIVDAKAAVRFLRLNDATMPGDASRIVVNGTSGGGAQSTQLGATGNNEDYFPYLAAIGAAGIDKDGKSSIKDDVFAVVAYCPIQDMGSADLAYEWMFNVLDSRALVEAAQKAGTIQAADGTVLIRASNPDPTGSAELMNKFVAYQAGLGLKNDDGTQLTTDNMLAAIQVEIKKAAEKQIKAGKSFVAFGAYGDHAGNGVGGGSGSVHYLNDYIGADASGTVTSFNMRNYLKFVATQARLKAVPAFDQRGQSQAATGTATDDGAGTVNHTGGESDLFGTPDLVYSNFTEYGWNHNDGANGTDAQAGVGLGNTGYTWAGNPQRSFLLNQYKMINALAYVGKNDGITPHWRIRVGARDRDTSFTVAYNLSRALKADPKVQDVDYALAWDQGHAGNYDVQEAMTWVDSMIAKAKAQ
;
A
#
# COMPACT_ATOMS: atom_id res chain seq x y z
N MET A 1 -14.43 -10.48 -17.83
CA MET A 1 -13.74 -9.18 -17.91
C MET A 1 -12.53 -9.37 -18.78
N LYS A 2 -12.29 -8.49 -19.75
CA LYS A 2 -10.99 -8.44 -20.44
C LYS A 2 -10.24 -7.27 -19.82
N PHE A 3 -9.22 -7.54 -19.01
CA PHE A 3 -8.20 -6.54 -18.73
C PHE A 3 -7.44 -6.24 -20.02
N PRO A 4 -6.83 -5.05 -20.19
CA PRO A 4 -6.02 -4.75 -21.37
C PRO A 4 -4.94 -5.82 -21.54
N THR A 5 -5.03 -6.59 -22.63
CA THR A 5 -4.18 -7.73 -22.92
C THR A 5 -2.82 -7.27 -23.47
N SER A 6 -1.74 -7.84 -22.95
CA SER A 6 -0.40 -7.80 -23.56
C SER A 6 -0.43 -8.45 -24.96
N PRO A 7 0.45 -8.04 -25.91
CA PRO A 7 0.57 -8.72 -27.19
C PRO A 7 0.94 -10.20 -27.00
N SER A 8 0.30 -11.08 -27.77
CA SER A 8 0.54 -12.51 -27.81
C SER A 8 1.97 -12.81 -28.29
N VAL A 9 2.65 -13.74 -27.60
CA VAL A 9 3.95 -14.27 -28.01
C VAL A 9 3.74 -15.22 -29.20
N PRO A 10 4.32 -14.97 -30.40
CA PRO A 10 4.25 -15.94 -31.49
C PRO A 10 5.20 -17.12 -31.22
N GLY A 11 4.69 -18.32 -31.49
CA GLY A 11 5.45 -19.57 -31.38
C GLY A 11 6.69 -19.64 -32.26
N ARG A 12 7.63 -20.46 -31.78
CA ARG A 12 8.93 -20.83 -32.39
C ARG A 12 8.94 -20.83 -33.92
N LEU A 13 9.82 -20.02 -34.51
CA LEU A 13 10.36 -20.23 -35.86
C LEU A 13 11.88 -20.00 -35.88
N SER A 14 12.48 -20.69 -36.84
CA SER A 14 13.88 -21.06 -37.01
C SER A 14 14.93 -19.93 -36.94
N ARG A 15 16.12 -20.33 -36.46
CA ARG A 15 17.39 -19.59 -36.51
C ARG A 15 17.69 -19.03 -37.90
N THR A 16 18.01 -17.74 -37.96
CA THR A 16 18.99 -17.20 -38.91
C THR A 16 19.63 -15.95 -38.30
N ALA A 17 20.96 -15.95 -38.24
CA ALA A 17 21.80 -14.91 -37.68
C ALA A 17 21.83 -13.66 -38.56
N LEU A 18 21.88 -12.46 -37.97
CA LEU A 18 22.60 -11.32 -38.52
C LEU A 18 22.70 -10.15 -37.53
N GLY A 19 23.95 -9.73 -37.26
CA GLY A 19 24.36 -8.33 -37.29
C GLY A 19 24.01 -7.43 -36.10
N ALA A 20 24.96 -7.28 -35.18
CA ALA A 20 25.00 -6.23 -34.18
C ALA A 20 25.12 -4.83 -34.82
N CYS A 21 24.44 -3.83 -34.24
CA CYS A 21 24.85 -2.43 -34.28
C CYS A 21 24.44 -1.74 -32.96
N ILE A 22 25.46 -1.36 -32.21
CA ILE A 22 25.42 -0.49 -31.04
C ILE A 22 25.28 0.95 -31.53
N LEU A 23 24.42 1.75 -30.91
CA LEU A 23 24.53 3.21 -30.96
C LEU A 23 24.10 3.84 -29.65
N VAL A 24 25.03 4.67 -29.15
CA VAL A 24 25.05 5.38 -27.87
C VAL A 24 24.69 6.85 -28.13
N SER A 25 23.99 7.43 -27.14
CA SER A 25 23.86 8.86 -26.77
C SER A 25 23.36 9.91 -27.78
N LEU A 26 22.49 10.81 -27.30
CA LEU A 26 22.79 12.25 -27.15
C LEU A 26 21.61 12.98 -26.49
N GLY A 27 21.91 13.67 -25.38
CA GLY A 27 21.13 14.82 -24.92
C GLY A 27 21.81 16.11 -25.38
N ALA A 28 21.05 17.20 -25.50
CA ALA A 28 21.57 18.56 -25.38
C ALA A 28 20.45 19.58 -25.15
N CYS A 29 20.79 20.54 -24.31
CA CYS A 29 20.05 21.69 -23.82
C CYS A 29 19.76 22.74 -24.92
N GLY A 30 18.79 23.62 -24.67
CA GLY A 30 18.62 24.87 -25.41
C GLY A 30 18.21 26.00 -24.47
N GLY A 31 19.05 27.02 -24.36
CA GLY A 31 18.74 28.30 -23.72
C GLY A 31 19.66 29.38 -24.30
N GLY A 32 19.10 30.58 -24.55
CA GLY A 32 19.90 31.78 -24.86
C GLY A 32 19.32 32.73 -25.93
N SER A 33 18.42 33.61 -25.50
CA SER A 33 18.37 35.07 -25.72
C SER A 33 18.88 35.73 -27.01
N GLY A 34 18.09 36.70 -27.51
CA GLY A 34 18.59 37.82 -28.32
C GLY A 34 17.49 38.74 -28.86
N SER A 35 17.33 39.93 -28.26
CA SER A 35 16.42 41.00 -28.71
C SER A 35 17.11 41.97 -29.68
N SER A 36 16.36 42.52 -30.64
CA SER A 36 16.55 43.90 -31.11
C SER A 36 15.40 44.31 -32.03
N GLY A 37 14.73 45.43 -31.71
CA GLY A 37 13.69 46.04 -32.52
C GLY A 37 14.24 47.12 -33.46
N SER A 38 13.49 47.44 -34.51
CA SER A 38 13.35 48.81 -35.02
C SER A 38 12.15 48.94 -35.96
N THR A 39 11.40 50.01 -35.77
CA THR A 39 10.21 50.49 -36.50
C THR A 39 10.59 51.32 -37.72
N VAL A 40 9.91 51.16 -38.87
CA VAL A 40 9.52 52.26 -39.79
C VAL A 40 8.27 51.84 -40.60
N SER A 41 7.27 52.72 -40.61
CA SER A 41 6.04 52.67 -41.40
C SER A 41 6.21 53.26 -42.81
N THR A 42 5.48 52.75 -43.81
CA THR A 42 4.70 53.56 -44.79
C THR A 42 3.96 52.65 -45.77
N GLY A 43 2.71 53.01 -46.13
CA GLY A 43 2.21 52.82 -47.51
C GLY A 43 1.03 51.86 -47.71
N SER A 44 -0.16 52.44 -47.79
CA SER A 44 -1.44 51.90 -48.27
C SER A 44 -1.36 51.17 -49.63
N THR A 45 -2.09 50.06 -49.80
CA THR A 45 -3.19 49.96 -50.77
C THR A 45 -3.92 48.61 -50.64
N SER A 46 -5.25 48.71 -50.69
CA SER A 46 -6.23 47.65 -50.59
C SER A 46 -6.38 46.84 -51.88
N SER A 47 -6.37 45.51 -51.78
CA SER A 47 -7.05 44.63 -52.74
C SER A 47 -7.66 43.46 -51.98
N GLY A 48 -8.98 43.42 -51.93
CA GLY A 48 -9.75 42.39 -51.25
C GLY A 48 -9.53 41.02 -51.88
N THR A 49 -9.29 40.02 -51.03
CA THR A 49 -9.54 38.62 -51.34
C THR A 49 -10.19 38.01 -50.12
N THR A 50 -11.48 37.74 -50.24
CA THR A 50 -12.32 37.13 -49.21
C THR A 50 -11.79 35.72 -48.94
N THR A 51 -10.95 35.60 -47.93
CA THR A 51 -10.51 34.30 -47.43
C THR A 51 -11.48 33.93 -46.32
N THR A 52 -12.39 33.01 -46.59
CA THR A 52 -13.21 32.38 -45.56
C THR A 52 -12.28 31.62 -44.61
N THR A 53 -11.89 32.25 -43.51
CA THR A 53 -11.31 31.57 -42.36
C THR A 53 -12.39 30.66 -41.79
N ALA A 54 -12.28 29.37 -42.08
CA ALA A 54 -12.98 28.34 -41.32
C ALA A 54 -12.50 28.47 -39.87
N THR A 55 -13.34 29.04 -39.00
CA THR A 55 -13.22 28.87 -37.57
C THR A 55 -13.33 27.38 -37.30
N ALA A 56 -12.18 26.73 -37.10
CA ALA A 56 -12.14 25.42 -36.46
C ALA A 56 -12.70 25.64 -35.05
N SER A 57 -13.99 25.35 -34.88
CA SER A 57 -14.57 25.19 -33.56
C SER A 57 -13.75 24.11 -32.87
N THR A 58 -12.96 24.49 -31.88
CA THR A 58 -12.48 23.55 -30.87
C THR A 58 -13.74 22.97 -30.24
N ALA A 59 -14.16 21.80 -30.73
CA ALA A 59 -15.24 21.06 -30.12
C ALA A 59 -14.83 20.83 -28.67
N SER A 60 -15.50 21.51 -27.75
CA SER A 60 -15.39 21.24 -26.32
C SER A 60 -15.49 19.74 -26.15
N ALA A 61 -14.49 19.11 -25.54
CA ALA A 61 -14.56 17.69 -25.21
C ALA A 61 -15.89 17.46 -24.48
N ALA A 62 -16.75 16.61 -25.04
CA ALA A 62 -18.06 16.36 -24.45
C ALA A 62 -17.89 15.90 -23.01
N ALA A 63 -18.64 16.50 -22.08
CA ALA A 63 -18.66 16.11 -20.68
C ALA A 63 -19.01 14.63 -20.53
N ALA A 64 -18.54 13.99 -19.46
CA ALA A 64 -18.88 12.60 -19.16
C ALA A 64 -20.39 12.44 -18.98
N GLY A 65 -20.94 11.36 -19.52
CA GLY A 65 -22.34 10.97 -19.31
C GLY A 65 -22.56 10.29 -17.94
N PRO A 66 -23.80 9.86 -17.64
CA PRO A 66 -24.05 8.98 -16.50
C PRO A 66 -23.29 7.67 -16.67
N GLY A 67 -22.88 7.08 -15.54
CA GLY A 67 -22.16 5.82 -15.54
C GLY A 67 -23.04 4.66 -16.01
N VAL A 68 -22.43 3.67 -16.69
CA VAL A 68 -23.13 2.51 -17.26
C VAL A 68 -23.90 1.71 -16.21
N TYR A 69 -23.43 1.72 -14.96
CA TYR A 69 -23.97 0.94 -13.86
C TYR A 69 -24.59 1.79 -12.74
N ASP A 70 -24.74 3.10 -12.92
CA ASP A 70 -25.22 3.99 -11.85
C ASP A 70 -26.61 3.59 -11.35
N ASP A 71 -27.56 3.30 -12.25
CA ASP A 71 -28.90 2.83 -11.87
C ASP A 71 -28.88 1.52 -11.07
N LYS A 72 -27.92 0.64 -11.36
CA LYS A 72 -27.74 -0.63 -10.63
C LYS A 72 -27.10 -0.42 -9.26
N LEU A 73 -26.27 0.62 -9.13
CA LEU A 73 -25.52 0.96 -7.92
C LEU A 73 -26.21 2.01 -7.06
N ALA A 74 -27.35 2.54 -7.49
CA ALA A 74 -28.18 3.42 -6.69
C ALA A 74 -28.60 2.72 -5.39
N PHE A 75 -28.25 3.33 -4.26
CA PHE A 75 -28.56 2.85 -2.94
C PHE A 75 -30.04 3.08 -2.65
N ASP A 76 -30.78 1.98 -2.54
CA ASP A 76 -32.18 1.98 -2.18
C ASP A 76 -32.32 1.35 -0.80
N ALA A 77 -32.56 2.19 0.22
CA ALA A 77 -32.72 1.74 1.61
C ALA A 77 -33.88 0.75 1.80
N SER A 78 -34.86 0.71 0.88
CA SER A 78 -35.93 -0.30 0.91
C SER A 78 -35.49 -1.66 0.38
N LYS A 79 -34.43 -1.70 -0.44
CA LYS A 79 -33.84 -2.93 -1.03
C LYS A 79 -32.52 -3.35 -0.39
N ALA A 80 -31.86 -2.44 0.34
CA ALA A 80 -30.67 -2.68 1.14
C ALA A 80 -31.00 -2.44 2.64
N PRO A 81 -31.87 -3.27 3.24
CA PRO A 81 -32.24 -3.09 4.64
C PRO A 81 -31.02 -3.26 5.53
N TYR A 82 -30.85 -2.34 6.48
CA TYR A 82 -29.87 -2.51 7.55
C TYR A 82 -30.44 -3.40 8.66
N THR A 83 -29.56 -4.03 9.42
CA THR A 83 -29.90 -4.61 10.72
C THR A 83 -29.44 -3.66 11.83
N THR A 84 -30.24 -3.51 12.87
CA THR A 84 -29.79 -2.81 14.08
C THR A 84 -29.17 -3.82 15.03
N ILE A 85 -27.87 -3.70 15.27
CA ILE A 85 -27.14 -4.46 16.29
C ILE A 85 -26.89 -3.57 17.50
N THR A 86 -26.79 -4.18 18.69
CA THR A 86 -26.42 -3.45 19.90
C THR A 86 -24.99 -3.78 20.27
N VAL A 87 -24.16 -2.76 20.45
CA VAL A 87 -22.79 -2.87 21.01
C VAL A 87 -22.74 -2.21 22.38
N THR A 88 -21.67 -2.42 23.12
CA THR A 88 -21.40 -1.68 24.37
C THR A 88 -20.33 -0.63 24.11
N LEU A 89 -20.69 0.64 23.94
CA LEU A 89 -19.73 1.74 23.76
C LEU A 89 -19.55 2.46 25.10
N ASP A 90 -18.34 2.44 25.66
CA ASP A 90 -18.02 3.04 26.97
C ASP A 90 -18.98 2.61 28.09
N GLY A 91 -19.31 1.31 28.13
CA GLY A 91 -20.25 0.75 29.11
C GLY A 91 -21.73 1.01 28.79
N THR A 92 -22.05 1.76 27.73
CA THR A 92 -23.42 2.10 27.33
C THR A 92 -23.89 1.23 26.16
N ALA A 93 -25.04 0.58 26.32
CA ALA A 93 -25.70 -0.13 25.23
C ALA A 93 -26.06 0.85 24.11
N THR A 94 -25.44 0.65 22.93
CA THR A 94 -25.50 1.58 21.80
C THR A 94 -26.02 0.85 20.57
N PRO A 95 -27.20 1.21 20.06
CA PRO A 95 -27.72 0.69 18.80
C PRO A 95 -26.92 1.22 17.60
N VAL A 96 -26.54 0.33 16.69
CA VAL A 96 -25.76 0.61 15.47
C VAL A 96 -26.46 -0.04 14.28
N ARG A 97 -26.73 0.75 13.23
CA ARG A 97 -27.17 0.24 11.94
C ARG A 97 -25.99 -0.43 11.24
N TRP A 98 -26.23 -1.61 10.71
CA TRP A 98 -25.30 -2.35 9.88
C TRP A 98 -25.91 -2.60 8.51
N TYR A 99 -25.40 -1.90 7.50
CA TYR A 99 -25.65 -2.21 6.10
C TYR A 99 -24.61 -3.24 5.68
N ARG A 100 -25.08 -4.48 5.53
CA ARG A 100 -24.22 -5.65 5.39
C ARG A 100 -23.86 -5.91 3.94
N GLU A 101 -22.57 -6.09 3.70
CA GLU A 101 -22.01 -6.61 2.44
C GLU A 101 -22.56 -5.91 1.17
N VAL A 102 -22.64 -4.58 1.22
CA VAL A 102 -23.13 -3.74 0.12
C VAL A 102 -22.17 -3.83 -1.06
N CYS A 103 -22.71 -4.20 -2.21
CA CYS A 103 -21.94 -4.38 -3.44
C CYS A 103 -21.64 -3.03 -4.07
N TYR A 104 -20.36 -2.71 -4.26
CA TYR A 104 -19.95 -1.40 -4.75
C TYR A 104 -19.63 -1.35 -6.24
N VAL A 105 -19.85 -2.46 -6.97
CA VAL A 105 -19.60 -2.57 -8.40
C VAL A 105 -20.70 -3.30 -9.18
N GLY A 106 -20.90 -2.88 -10.42
CA GLY A 106 -21.91 -3.41 -11.32
C GLY A 106 -21.59 -4.81 -11.85
N THR A 107 -20.32 -5.19 -11.94
CA THR A 107 -19.89 -6.53 -12.35
C THR A 107 -18.86 -7.09 -11.38
N PRO A 108 -19.27 -7.67 -10.25
CA PRO A 108 -18.33 -8.28 -9.32
C PRO A 108 -17.58 -9.48 -9.91
N MET A 109 -16.38 -9.75 -9.39
CA MET A 109 -15.60 -10.94 -9.67
C MET A 109 -16.32 -12.19 -9.17
N LYS A 110 -16.43 -13.20 -10.03
CA LYS A 110 -16.94 -14.51 -9.61
C LYS A 110 -15.87 -15.25 -8.81
N LEU A 111 -16.22 -15.69 -7.61
CA LEU A 111 -15.31 -16.41 -6.71
C LEU A 111 -15.29 -17.91 -7.00
N ALA A 112 -14.13 -18.54 -6.84
CA ALA A 112 -14.05 -19.97 -6.60
C ALA A 112 -14.71 -20.32 -5.25
N ALA A 113 -15.29 -21.52 -5.15
CA ALA A 113 -16.01 -21.95 -3.95
C ALA A 113 -15.12 -21.99 -2.69
N GLN A 114 -13.83 -22.27 -2.87
CA GLN A 114 -12.81 -22.16 -1.82
C GLN A 114 -11.85 -21.04 -2.20
N GLN A 115 -11.67 -20.09 -1.28
CA GLN A 115 -10.73 -19.00 -1.44
C GLN A 115 -9.47 -19.25 -0.62
N PRO A 116 -8.27 -19.02 -1.19
CA PRO A 116 -7.04 -18.94 -0.42
C PRO A 116 -7.12 -17.82 0.63
N ALA A 117 -6.35 -17.98 1.70
CA ALA A 117 -6.16 -16.95 2.72
C ALA A 117 -4.72 -17.00 3.23
N LEU A 118 -4.31 -15.98 3.98
CA LEU A 118 -3.07 -15.99 4.76
C LEU A 118 -3.08 -17.11 5.85
N GLY A 119 -4.25 -17.66 6.16
CA GLY A 119 -4.44 -18.85 7.01
C GLY A 119 -5.09 -20.00 6.25
N ALA A 120 -5.91 -20.79 6.94
CA ALA A 120 -6.68 -21.86 6.29
C ALA A 120 -7.59 -21.28 5.17
N PRO A 121 -7.69 -21.96 4.02
CA PRO A 121 -8.68 -21.62 3.00
C PRO A 121 -10.09 -21.59 3.60
N PHE A 122 -10.97 -20.81 2.99
CA PHE A 122 -12.35 -20.66 3.47
C PHE A 122 -13.37 -20.73 2.35
N ALA A 123 -14.58 -21.16 2.70
CA ALA A 123 -15.76 -21.04 1.84
C ALA A 123 -16.34 -19.62 2.00
N ALA A 124 -16.32 -18.83 0.93
CA ALA A 124 -16.97 -17.52 0.92
C ALA A 124 -18.48 -17.67 0.66
N ASP A 125 -19.33 -17.12 1.52
CA ASP A 125 -20.78 -17.22 1.35
C ASP A 125 -21.32 -16.20 0.33
N ASN A 126 -20.73 -15.00 0.29
CA ASN A 126 -21.13 -13.94 -0.62
C ASN A 126 -20.55 -14.18 -2.02
N GLN A 127 -21.24 -15.02 -2.79
CA GLN A 127 -20.88 -15.32 -4.17
C GLN A 127 -21.36 -14.26 -5.18
N SER A 128 -22.26 -13.36 -4.77
CA SER A 128 -22.79 -12.30 -5.64
C SER A 128 -21.81 -11.15 -5.80
N CYS A 129 -21.17 -10.74 -4.70
CA CYS A 129 -20.31 -9.56 -4.65
C CYS A 129 -18.89 -9.90 -4.21
N GLY A 130 -18.69 -11.03 -3.52
CA GLY A 130 -17.36 -11.58 -3.27
C GLY A 130 -16.43 -10.60 -2.57
N TYR A 131 -15.24 -10.40 -3.13
CA TYR A 131 -14.28 -9.40 -2.63
C TYR A 131 -14.65 -7.94 -2.96
N GLN A 132 -15.79 -7.70 -3.60
CA GLN A 132 -16.22 -6.38 -4.06
C GLN A 132 -17.49 -5.90 -3.36
N ASN A 133 -17.44 -5.98 -2.03
CA ASN A 133 -18.49 -5.56 -1.11
C ASN A 133 -17.93 -4.71 0.04
N MET A 134 -18.78 -3.99 0.78
CA MET A 134 -18.38 -3.30 2.00
C MET A 134 -19.42 -3.43 3.12
N ASN A 135 -18.97 -3.36 4.36
CA ASN A 135 -19.83 -3.25 5.53
C ASN A 135 -19.84 -1.80 6.03
N ILE A 136 -21.03 -1.23 6.23
CA ILE A 136 -21.22 0.17 6.66
C ILE A 136 -21.93 0.17 8.00
N PHE A 137 -21.35 0.88 8.97
CA PHE A 137 -21.84 0.98 10.34
C PHE A 137 -22.03 2.43 10.75
N VAL A 138 -23.17 2.74 11.37
CA VAL A 138 -23.45 4.07 11.93
C VAL A 138 -24.33 3.92 13.17
N ARG A 139 -24.09 4.69 14.23
CA ARG A 139 -24.99 4.68 15.39
C ARG A 139 -26.38 5.13 14.96
N GLU A 140 -27.43 4.53 15.52
CA GLU A 140 -28.82 4.90 15.19
C GLU A 140 -29.06 6.41 15.32
N GLN A 141 -28.55 7.03 16.38
CA GLN A 141 -28.71 8.46 16.63
C GLN A 141 -27.97 9.36 15.62
N ASP A 142 -26.95 8.85 14.93
CA ASP A 142 -26.16 9.62 13.97
C ASP A 142 -26.58 9.36 12.52
N ALA A 143 -27.40 8.34 12.26
CA ALA A 143 -27.70 7.88 10.90
C ALA A 143 -28.38 8.93 10.00
N ALA A 144 -29.08 9.91 10.58
CA ALA A 144 -29.74 10.99 9.85
C ALA A 144 -28.81 12.19 9.56
N ARG A 145 -27.59 12.21 10.11
CA ARG A 145 -26.66 13.33 9.96
C ARG A 145 -25.83 13.17 8.68
N GLN A 146 -26.02 14.12 7.76
CA GLN A 146 -25.33 14.19 6.48
C GLN A 146 -24.00 14.96 6.54
N ASP A 147 -23.56 15.35 7.74
CA ASP A 147 -22.27 15.99 7.95
C ASP A 147 -21.25 15.07 8.65
N ASN A 148 -21.63 13.82 8.92
CA ASN A 148 -20.76 12.84 9.57
C ASN A 148 -19.59 12.48 8.65
N PRO A 149 -18.35 12.57 9.11
CA PRO A 149 -17.20 12.01 8.41
C PRO A 149 -17.34 10.49 8.25
N ILE A 150 -16.75 9.98 7.17
CA ILE A 150 -16.68 8.55 6.90
C ILE A 150 -15.27 8.06 7.26
N PHE A 151 -15.17 7.16 8.23
CA PHE A 151 -13.95 6.43 8.54
C PHE A 151 -13.88 5.18 7.68
N PHE A 152 -13.10 5.26 6.60
CA PHE A 152 -13.01 4.26 5.55
C PHE A 152 -11.81 3.34 5.76
N ASN A 153 -12.05 2.15 6.28
CA ASN A 153 -11.02 1.16 6.58
C ASN A 153 -10.73 0.27 5.37
N VAL A 154 -9.46 0.23 4.98
CA VAL A 154 -8.93 -0.72 3.99
C VAL A 154 -8.14 -1.83 4.70
N ASN A 155 -8.57 -3.07 4.53
CA ASN A 155 -8.09 -4.21 5.32
C ASN A 155 -7.22 -5.19 4.51
N ASN A 156 -6.29 -4.66 3.71
CA ASN A 156 -5.43 -5.44 2.81
C ASN A 156 -4.08 -5.81 3.49
N GLY A 157 -4.10 -6.79 4.39
CA GLY A 157 -2.89 -7.24 5.10
C GLY A 157 -1.96 -8.06 4.20
N GLY A 158 -0.66 -7.73 4.17
CA GLY A 158 0.35 -8.50 3.42
C GLY A 158 0.10 -8.57 1.91
N TRP A 159 -0.65 -7.62 1.35
CA TRP A 159 -1.11 -7.62 -0.04
C TRP A 159 -2.12 -8.74 -0.41
N PHE A 160 -2.68 -9.46 0.56
CA PHE A 160 -3.70 -10.48 0.33
C PHE A 160 -5.09 -9.90 0.12
N ALA A 161 -5.91 -10.63 -0.65
CA ALA A 161 -7.30 -10.28 -0.85
C ALA A 161 -8.04 -10.24 0.49
N SER A 162 -8.83 -9.19 0.70
CA SER A 162 -9.53 -8.94 1.95
C SER A 162 -11.00 -9.25 1.79
N TYR A 163 -11.45 -10.38 2.33
CA TYR A 163 -12.87 -10.74 2.32
C TYR A 163 -13.56 -10.16 3.56
N GLN A 164 -14.70 -9.51 3.34
CA GLN A 164 -15.55 -8.96 4.41
C GLN A 164 -16.95 -9.57 4.26
N GLY A 165 -17.22 -10.66 4.96
CA GLY A 165 -18.46 -11.42 4.70
C GLY A 165 -18.59 -12.74 5.45
N GLY A 166 -19.77 -13.34 5.34
CA GLY A 166 -20.08 -14.67 5.88
C GLY A 166 -19.19 -15.77 5.29
N LYS A 167 -18.85 -16.75 6.13
CA LYS A 167 -18.08 -17.94 5.77
C LYS A 167 -18.76 -19.22 6.23
N GLY A 168 -18.65 -20.26 5.42
CA GLY A 168 -19.03 -21.62 5.82
C GLY A 168 -20.53 -21.81 6.02
N GLY A 169 -21.36 -21.08 5.28
CA GLY A 169 -22.81 -21.15 5.34
C GLY A 169 -23.41 -20.36 6.52
N TRP A 170 -22.81 -19.22 6.87
CA TRP A 170 -23.35 -18.35 7.91
C TRP A 170 -24.75 -17.86 7.53
N ASP A 171 -25.71 -18.08 8.43
CA ASP A 171 -27.15 -17.86 8.22
C ASP A 171 -27.58 -16.38 8.31
N GLY A 172 -26.63 -15.48 8.58
CA GLY A 172 -26.90 -14.05 8.73
C GLY A 172 -27.45 -13.63 10.10
N VAL A 173 -27.65 -14.55 11.04
CA VAL A 173 -28.23 -14.28 12.38
C VAL A 173 -27.43 -14.90 13.52
N THR A 174 -26.72 -15.99 13.28
CA THR A 174 -25.82 -16.63 14.23
C THR A 174 -24.73 -15.64 14.65
N ALA A 175 -24.38 -15.64 15.93
CA ALA A 175 -23.34 -14.75 16.45
C ALA A 175 -22.02 -14.89 15.67
N ILE A 176 -21.42 -13.75 15.36
CA ILE A 176 -20.20 -13.69 14.56
C ILE A 176 -19.00 -14.18 15.37
N THR A 177 -18.20 -15.04 14.74
CA THR A 177 -16.90 -15.51 15.20
C THR A 177 -15.90 -15.46 14.05
N SER A 178 -14.61 -15.61 14.34
CA SER A 178 -13.58 -15.75 13.29
C SER A 178 -13.75 -17.00 12.42
N ALA A 179 -14.57 -17.97 12.83
CA ALA A 179 -14.85 -19.17 12.06
C ALA A 179 -15.91 -18.93 10.97
N ASN A 180 -16.96 -18.17 11.27
CA ASN A 180 -18.13 -18.00 10.39
C ASN A 180 -18.24 -16.63 9.70
N TYR A 181 -17.35 -15.68 10.00
CA TYR A 181 -17.35 -14.37 9.34
C TYR A 181 -15.93 -13.80 9.22
N ALA A 182 -15.69 -13.00 8.20
CA ALA A 182 -14.43 -12.27 8.02
C ALA A 182 -14.65 -10.75 8.15
N GLY A 183 -13.79 -10.10 8.95
CA GLY A 183 -13.73 -8.66 9.23
C GLY A 183 -15.04 -7.93 9.56
N ALA A 184 -15.82 -8.57 10.46
CA ALA A 184 -16.79 -7.85 11.28
C ALA A 184 -16.06 -7.00 12.33
N ASP A 185 -15.68 -5.79 11.95
CA ASP A 185 -15.03 -4.83 12.87
C ASP A 185 -15.99 -4.36 13.97
N VAL A 186 -17.29 -4.25 13.64
CA VAL A 186 -18.39 -3.97 14.58
C VAL A 186 -19.22 -5.23 14.80
N VAL A 187 -19.27 -5.74 16.04
CA VAL A 187 -19.90 -7.03 16.38
C VAL A 187 -20.94 -6.83 17.49
N ALA A 188 -22.13 -7.41 17.32
CA ALA A 188 -23.18 -7.39 18.33
C ALA A 188 -22.69 -7.91 19.70
N GLY A 189 -23.01 -7.18 20.77
CA GLY A 189 -22.63 -7.50 22.14
C GLY A 189 -21.17 -7.21 22.50
N ARG A 190 -20.31 -6.82 21.55
CA ARG A 190 -18.91 -6.50 21.83
C ARG A 190 -18.79 -5.13 22.51
N ALA A 191 -17.83 -5.02 23.43
CA ALA A 191 -17.46 -3.76 24.05
C ALA A 191 -16.43 -2.99 23.22
N TYR A 192 -16.63 -1.68 23.11
CA TYR A 192 -15.76 -0.73 22.45
C TYR A 192 -15.46 0.45 23.39
N VAL A 193 -14.25 0.97 23.32
CA VAL A 193 -13.71 1.98 24.24
C VAL A 193 -13.26 3.20 23.45
N SER A 194 -13.97 4.33 23.59
CA SER A 194 -13.76 5.51 22.75
C SER A 194 -12.43 6.22 22.97
N ASN A 195 -11.85 6.08 24.17
CA ASN A 195 -10.59 6.70 24.58
C ASN A 195 -9.40 5.74 24.59
N SER A 196 -9.53 4.57 23.94
CA SER A 196 -8.43 3.62 23.80
C SER A 196 -7.52 3.99 22.61
N ASP A 197 -6.21 3.85 22.80
CA ASP A 197 -5.22 4.02 21.72
C ASP A 197 -5.23 2.87 20.70
N THR A 198 -5.98 1.80 20.96
CA THR A 198 -6.06 0.62 20.08
C THR A 198 -7.45 0.32 19.55
N ASP A 199 -8.47 1.06 19.99
CA ASP A 199 -9.85 0.87 19.56
C ASP A 199 -10.35 1.98 18.62
N LYS A 200 -9.97 1.86 17.36
CA LYS A 200 -10.41 2.79 16.31
C LYS A 200 -11.92 2.76 16.06
N VAL A 201 -12.58 1.63 16.32
CA VAL A 201 -14.03 1.48 16.12
C VAL A 201 -14.76 2.27 17.21
N GLY A 202 -14.39 2.08 18.48
CA GLY A 202 -14.92 2.85 19.59
C GLY A 202 -14.70 4.35 19.40
N ALA A 203 -13.49 4.75 18.98
CA ALA A 203 -13.15 6.15 18.74
C ALA A 203 -13.94 6.76 17.56
N ALA A 204 -14.21 6.00 16.49
CA ALA A 204 -15.02 6.46 15.36
C ALA A 204 -16.51 6.56 15.72
N LEU A 205 -17.05 5.51 16.35
CA LEU A 205 -18.47 5.48 16.74
C LEU A 205 -18.80 6.57 17.75
N SER A 206 -17.94 6.85 18.73
CA SER A 206 -18.20 7.91 19.73
C SER A 206 -18.30 9.30 19.10
N ARG A 207 -17.51 9.56 18.04
CA ARG A 207 -17.52 10.79 17.23
C ARG A 207 -18.71 10.89 16.27
N GLY A 208 -19.51 9.83 16.15
CA GLY A 208 -20.61 9.73 15.19
C GLY A 208 -20.13 9.55 13.75
N PHE A 209 -18.89 9.07 13.55
CA PHE A 209 -18.42 8.76 12.21
C PHE A 209 -19.17 7.54 11.67
N VAL A 210 -19.36 7.51 10.36
CA VAL A 210 -19.75 6.29 9.65
C VAL A 210 -18.51 5.44 9.52
N TYR A 211 -18.52 4.23 10.08
CA TYR A 211 -17.39 3.30 9.97
C TYR A 211 -17.63 2.34 8.81
N ILE A 212 -16.69 2.27 7.87
CA ILE A 212 -16.77 1.39 6.71
C ILE A 212 -15.59 0.44 6.73
N ASN A 213 -15.85 -0.85 6.51
CA ASN A 213 -14.82 -1.84 6.23
C ASN A 213 -15.03 -2.42 4.84
N ILE A 214 -14.08 -2.24 3.93
CA ILE A 214 -14.21 -2.74 2.55
C ILE A 214 -13.59 -4.11 2.39
N ALA A 215 -14.25 -4.95 1.59
CA ALA A 215 -13.58 -6.04 0.92
C ALA A 215 -12.84 -5.50 -0.30
N SER A 216 -11.73 -6.13 -0.66
CA SER A 216 -11.00 -5.84 -1.88
C SER A 216 -10.31 -7.07 -2.42
N ARG A 217 -10.30 -7.23 -3.75
CA ARG A 217 -9.43 -8.20 -4.42
C ARG A 217 -7.98 -7.82 -4.17
N SER A 218 -7.11 -8.82 -4.20
CA SER A 218 -5.65 -8.68 -4.21
C SER A 218 -5.05 -10.05 -4.48
N ARG A 219 -3.73 -10.22 -4.32
CA ARG A 219 -3.09 -11.52 -4.49
C ARG A 219 -3.78 -12.61 -3.64
N GLY A 220 -3.81 -13.82 -4.17
CA GLY A 220 -4.55 -14.95 -3.60
C GLY A 220 -6.03 -15.04 -3.96
N ALA A 221 -6.68 -13.98 -4.47
CA ALA A 221 -8.07 -14.08 -4.92
C ALA A 221 -8.19 -14.97 -6.18
N THR A 222 -9.06 -15.98 -6.15
CA THR A 222 -9.25 -16.91 -7.27
C THR A 222 -10.69 -16.96 -7.78
N ALA A 223 -10.83 -17.05 -9.10
CA ALA A 223 -12.08 -17.36 -9.78
C ALA A 223 -12.17 -18.85 -10.12
N PRO A 224 -13.37 -19.39 -10.39
CA PRO A 224 -13.50 -20.75 -10.90
C PRO A 224 -12.83 -20.88 -12.27
N ALA A 225 -12.19 -22.02 -12.52
CA ALA A 225 -11.55 -22.32 -13.79
C ALA A 225 -12.55 -22.19 -14.96
N GLY A 226 -12.11 -21.57 -16.06
CA GLY A 226 -12.90 -21.38 -17.28
C GLY A 226 -13.96 -20.27 -17.23
N VAL A 227 -14.16 -19.59 -16.08
CA VAL A 227 -15.06 -18.42 -15.99
C VAL A 227 -14.47 -17.23 -16.73
N TYR A 228 -13.16 -17.04 -16.58
CA TYR A 228 -12.41 -16.01 -17.28
C TYR A 228 -11.41 -16.68 -18.22
N GLN A 229 -11.28 -16.14 -19.43
CA GLN A 229 -10.37 -16.66 -20.45
C GLN A 229 -8.91 -16.28 -20.17
N ASP A 230 -8.69 -15.25 -19.35
CA ASP A 230 -7.37 -14.71 -18.98
C ASP A 230 -6.84 -15.24 -17.66
N GLY A 231 -7.55 -16.20 -17.04
CA GLY A 231 -7.06 -17.00 -15.93
C GLY A 231 -7.86 -16.91 -14.64
N VAL A 232 -7.39 -17.58 -13.60
CA VAL A 232 -8.11 -17.70 -12.32
C VAL A 232 -7.67 -16.67 -11.29
N TYR A 233 -6.47 -16.11 -11.37
CA TYR A 233 -5.92 -15.18 -10.38
C TYR A 233 -6.40 -13.74 -10.61
N GLN A 234 -7.67 -13.49 -10.32
CA GLN A 234 -8.37 -12.25 -10.67
C GLN A 234 -8.12 -11.07 -9.71
N GLY A 235 -7.09 -11.17 -8.86
CA GLY A 235 -6.68 -10.14 -7.89
C GLY A 235 -5.31 -9.51 -8.14
N LYS A 236 -4.71 -9.68 -9.33
CA LYS A 236 -3.44 -9.04 -9.70
C LYS A 236 -3.53 -7.51 -9.62
N ALA A 237 -2.39 -6.85 -9.42
CA ALA A 237 -2.30 -5.39 -9.51
C ALA A 237 -2.87 -4.90 -10.85
N PRO A 238 -3.69 -3.82 -10.88
CA PRO A 238 -4.00 -2.92 -9.77
C PRO A 238 -5.33 -3.21 -9.04
N ALA A 239 -5.84 -4.45 -9.04
CA ALA A 239 -7.21 -4.77 -8.58
C ALA A 239 -7.56 -4.21 -7.19
N ALA A 240 -6.65 -4.30 -6.22
CA ALA A 240 -6.88 -3.80 -4.86
C ALA A 240 -7.20 -2.30 -4.81
N ILE A 241 -6.38 -1.46 -5.44
CA ILE A 241 -6.61 -0.01 -5.44
C ILE A 241 -7.83 0.35 -6.30
N VAL A 242 -8.08 -0.38 -7.39
CA VAL A 242 -9.28 -0.19 -8.21
C VAL A 242 -10.55 -0.45 -7.40
N ASP A 243 -10.54 -1.48 -6.54
CA ASP A 243 -11.65 -1.81 -5.64
C ASP A 243 -11.89 -0.73 -4.58
N ALA A 244 -10.82 -0.20 -3.97
CA ALA A 244 -10.95 0.91 -3.02
C ALA A 244 -11.50 2.18 -3.68
N LYS A 245 -11.06 2.49 -4.91
CA LYS A 245 -11.61 3.60 -5.72
C LYS A 245 -13.08 3.40 -6.06
N ALA A 246 -13.45 2.19 -6.47
CA ALA A 246 -14.83 1.86 -6.80
C ALA A 246 -15.77 1.99 -5.58
N ALA A 247 -15.30 1.59 -4.40
CA ALA A 247 -16.02 1.81 -3.15
C ALA A 247 -16.24 3.31 -2.86
N VAL A 248 -15.22 4.18 -3.00
CA VAL A 248 -15.39 5.64 -2.86
C VAL A 248 -16.40 6.18 -3.87
N ARG A 249 -16.36 5.73 -5.13
CA ARG A 249 -17.32 6.14 -6.17
C ARG A 249 -18.75 5.73 -5.84
N PHE A 250 -18.93 4.53 -5.30
CA PHE A 250 -20.23 4.07 -4.82
C PHE A 250 -20.75 4.96 -3.68
N LEU A 251 -19.89 5.36 -2.73
CA LEU A 251 -20.28 6.28 -1.66
C LEU A 251 -20.71 7.63 -2.23
N ARG A 252 -19.96 8.18 -3.19
CA ARG A 252 -20.27 9.47 -3.81
C ARG A 252 -21.50 9.45 -4.72
N LEU A 253 -21.77 8.35 -5.42
CA LEU A 253 -23.02 8.17 -6.16
C LEU A 253 -24.23 8.28 -5.23
N ASN A 254 -24.09 7.78 -4.01
CA ASN A 254 -25.16 7.58 -3.05
C ASN A 254 -25.11 8.53 -1.86
N ASP A 255 -24.35 9.62 -1.99
CA ASP A 255 -24.04 10.54 -0.91
C ASP A 255 -25.32 11.12 -0.28
N ALA A 256 -26.29 11.49 -1.11
CA ALA A 256 -27.56 12.06 -0.66
C ALA A 256 -28.48 11.06 0.09
N THR A 257 -28.24 9.75 0.01
CA THR A 257 -29.14 8.73 0.57
C THR A 257 -28.47 7.86 1.63
N MET A 258 -27.15 7.70 1.61
CA MET A 258 -26.43 6.96 2.63
C MET A 258 -26.06 7.85 3.83
N PRO A 259 -25.82 7.25 5.01
CA PRO A 259 -25.29 7.99 6.14
C PRO A 259 -23.90 8.57 5.84
N GLY A 260 -23.67 9.78 6.34
CA GLY A 260 -22.38 10.47 6.26
C GLY A 260 -22.19 11.33 5.02
N ASP A 261 -20.98 11.86 4.90
CA ASP A 261 -20.55 12.81 3.89
C ASP A 261 -19.36 12.22 3.12
N ALA A 262 -19.58 11.82 1.87
CA ALA A 262 -18.57 11.23 0.99
C ALA A 262 -17.50 12.25 0.52
N SER A 263 -17.68 13.54 0.81
CA SER A 263 -16.63 14.55 0.69
C SER A 263 -15.65 14.53 1.87
N ARG A 264 -16.00 13.84 2.99
CA ARG A 264 -15.22 13.74 4.23
C ARG A 264 -14.74 12.32 4.52
N ILE A 265 -14.31 11.61 3.48
CA ILE A 265 -13.76 10.25 3.61
C ILE A 265 -12.32 10.31 4.16
N VAL A 266 -12.13 9.75 5.34
CA VAL A 266 -10.83 9.55 5.99
C VAL A 266 -10.42 8.09 5.82
N VAL A 267 -9.37 7.83 5.06
CA VAL A 267 -8.92 6.47 4.75
C VAL A 267 -7.95 5.97 5.82
N ASN A 268 -8.15 4.76 6.33
CA ASN A 268 -7.29 4.13 7.32
C ASN A 268 -6.84 2.74 6.88
N GLY A 269 -5.56 2.42 7.09
CA GLY A 269 -5.02 1.10 6.81
C GLY A 269 -3.62 0.88 7.38
N THR A 270 -3.25 -0.39 7.54
CA THR A 270 -1.95 -0.83 8.06
C THR A 270 -1.28 -1.77 7.06
N SER A 271 0.06 -1.71 6.94
CA SER A 271 0.81 -2.62 6.06
C SER A 271 0.45 -2.45 4.58
N GLY A 272 0.05 -3.52 3.87
CA GLY A 272 -0.55 -3.42 2.53
C GLY A 272 -1.80 -2.55 2.49
N GLY A 273 -2.59 -2.50 3.57
CA GLY A 273 -3.70 -1.57 3.73
C GLY A 273 -3.19 -0.14 3.88
N GLY A 274 -2.05 0.07 4.55
CA GLY A 274 -1.38 1.36 4.59
C GLY A 274 -0.93 1.82 3.20
N ALA A 275 -0.40 0.90 2.40
CA ALA A 275 -0.04 1.15 1.00
C ALA A 275 -1.29 1.55 0.18
N GLN A 276 -2.37 0.77 0.27
CA GLN A 276 -3.64 1.06 -0.38
C GLN A 276 -4.22 2.42 0.05
N SER A 277 -4.14 2.77 1.33
CA SER A 277 -4.53 4.10 1.83
C SER A 277 -3.74 5.22 1.16
N THR A 278 -2.41 5.08 1.09
CA THR A 278 -1.56 6.09 0.45
C THR A 278 -1.75 6.15 -1.07
N GLN A 279 -2.01 5.02 -1.72
CA GLN A 279 -2.34 4.98 -3.15
C GLN A 279 -3.65 5.71 -3.41
N LEU A 280 -4.70 5.45 -2.63
CA LEU A 280 -5.99 6.10 -2.79
C LEU A 280 -5.86 7.62 -2.62
N GLY A 281 -5.13 8.07 -1.60
CA GLY A 281 -4.83 9.49 -1.39
C GLY A 281 -4.02 10.13 -2.53
N ALA A 282 -3.06 9.43 -3.14
CA ALA A 282 -2.19 10.00 -4.17
C ALA A 282 -2.83 10.03 -5.57
N THR A 283 -3.80 9.16 -5.82
CA THR A 283 -4.27 8.83 -7.17
C THR A 283 -5.70 9.26 -7.45
N GLY A 284 -6.32 10.07 -6.57
CA GLY A 284 -7.70 10.51 -6.74
C GLY A 284 -7.95 11.05 -8.15
N ASN A 285 -9.03 10.59 -8.78
CA ASN A 285 -9.48 10.96 -10.13
C ASN A 285 -8.51 10.64 -11.29
N ASN A 286 -7.45 9.88 -11.04
CA ASN A 286 -6.44 9.65 -12.07
C ASN A 286 -6.93 8.70 -13.17
N GLU A 287 -6.77 9.10 -14.44
CA GLU A 287 -7.30 8.39 -15.60
C GLU A 287 -6.67 7.02 -15.84
N ASP A 288 -5.47 6.77 -15.30
CA ASP A 288 -4.80 5.45 -15.38
C ASP A 288 -5.72 4.32 -14.89
N TYR A 289 -6.64 4.62 -13.97
CA TYR A 289 -7.54 3.64 -13.37
C TYR A 289 -8.89 3.50 -14.09
N PHE A 290 -9.27 4.43 -14.97
CA PHE A 290 -10.61 4.43 -15.58
C PHE A 290 -10.90 3.16 -16.40
N PRO A 291 -9.97 2.61 -17.21
CA PRO A 291 -10.21 1.34 -17.91
C PRO A 291 -10.50 0.18 -16.94
N TYR A 292 -9.84 0.16 -15.79
CA TYR A 292 -10.01 -0.90 -14.78
C TYR A 292 -11.31 -0.71 -13.98
N LEU A 293 -11.68 0.54 -13.70
CA LEU A 293 -12.95 0.90 -13.06
C LEU A 293 -14.14 0.60 -13.98
N ALA A 294 -14.02 0.89 -15.28
CA ALA A 294 -14.98 0.51 -16.32
C ALA A 294 -15.17 -1.01 -16.35
N ALA A 295 -14.06 -1.76 -16.34
CA ALA A 295 -14.07 -3.22 -16.45
C ALA A 295 -14.84 -3.90 -15.31
N ILE A 296 -14.85 -3.30 -14.11
CA ILE A 296 -15.62 -3.81 -12.98
C ILE A 296 -17.00 -3.17 -12.83
N GLY A 297 -17.34 -2.19 -13.66
CA GLY A 297 -18.60 -1.47 -13.59
C GLY A 297 -18.69 -0.58 -12.35
N ALA A 298 -17.62 0.16 -12.04
CA ALA A 298 -17.65 1.16 -10.98
C ALA A 298 -18.59 2.32 -11.35
N ALA A 299 -19.14 2.97 -10.32
CA ALA A 299 -20.03 4.12 -10.49
C ALA A 299 -19.35 5.29 -11.21
N GLY A 300 -20.14 5.98 -12.03
CA GLY A 300 -19.77 7.19 -12.76
C GLY A 300 -18.78 7.00 -13.90
N ILE A 301 -18.56 5.77 -14.38
CA ILE A 301 -17.82 5.52 -15.62
C ILE A 301 -18.81 5.32 -16.76
N ASP A 302 -18.82 6.24 -17.72
CA ASP A 302 -19.73 6.20 -18.86
C ASP A 302 -19.31 5.18 -19.93
N LYS A 303 -20.15 5.03 -20.95
CA LYS A 303 -19.93 4.09 -22.06
C LYS A 303 -18.65 4.36 -22.86
N ASP A 304 -18.10 5.57 -22.80
CA ASP A 304 -16.89 5.99 -23.50
C ASP A 304 -15.66 5.95 -22.58
N GLY A 305 -15.81 5.46 -21.35
CA GLY A 305 -14.74 5.33 -20.36
C GLY A 305 -14.40 6.65 -19.64
N LYS A 306 -15.24 7.68 -19.77
CA LYS A 306 -15.05 8.95 -19.05
C LYS A 306 -15.68 8.88 -17.66
N SER A 307 -15.16 9.70 -16.75
CA SER A 307 -15.58 9.73 -15.36
C SER A 307 -16.46 10.94 -15.06
N SER A 308 -17.68 10.73 -14.57
CA SER A 308 -18.59 11.76 -14.04
C SER A 308 -18.58 11.83 -12.51
N ILE A 309 -18.14 10.75 -11.84
CA ILE A 309 -17.96 10.69 -10.38
C ILE A 309 -16.48 10.69 -10.05
N LYS A 310 -16.13 11.40 -8.98
CA LYS A 310 -14.76 11.52 -8.50
C LYS A 310 -14.42 10.45 -7.45
N ASP A 311 -13.15 10.13 -7.26
CA ASP A 311 -12.63 9.16 -6.26
C ASP A 311 -11.45 9.68 -5.42
N ASP A 312 -11.26 11.00 -5.37
CA ASP A 312 -10.42 11.64 -4.34
C ASP A 312 -11.00 11.45 -2.93
N VAL A 313 -10.17 11.62 -1.90
CA VAL A 313 -10.55 11.46 -0.49
C VAL A 313 -10.11 12.67 0.31
N PHE A 314 -10.66 12.84 1.51
CA PHE A 314 -10.41 14.01 2.35
C PHE A 314 -9.07 13.94 3.10
N ALA A 315 -8.77 12.78 3.69
CA ALA A 315 -7.54 12.57 4.44
C ALA A 315 -7.10 11.11 4.44
N VAL A 316 -5.81 10.87 4.69
CA VAL A 316 -5.21 9.55 4.85
C VAL A 316 -4.58 9.41 6.24
N VAL A 317 -4.88 8.32 6.93
CA VAL A 317 -4.20 7.84 8.14
C VAL A 317 -3.60 6.46 7.86
N ALA A 318 -2.33 6.44 7.44
CA ALA A 318 -1.64 5.22 7.03
C ALA A 318 -0.59 4.78 8.06
N TYR A 319 -0.60 3.49 8.38
CA TYR A 319 0.41 2.84 9.22
C TYR A 319 1.28 1.92 8.37
N CYS A 320 2.60 2.02 8.55
CA CYS A 320 3.65 1.21 7.93
C CYS A 320 3.35 0.82 6.46
N PRO A 321 3.11 1.81 5.56
CA PRO A 321 2.66 1.53 4.21
C PRO A 321 3.70 0.75 3.41
N ILE A 322 3.42 -0.52 3.10
CA ILE A 322 4.29 -1.42 2.33
C ILE A 322 4.08 -1.17 0.83
N GLN A 323 4.71 -0.11 0.32
CA GLN A 323 4.63 0.32 -1.07
C GLN A 323 6.00 0.38 -1.73
N ASP A 324 6.07 1.00 -2.92
CA ASP A 324 7.31 1.13 -3.68
C ASP A 324 7.95 -0.22 -4.00
N MET A 325 7.11 -1.23 -4.30
CA MET A 325 7.53 -2.62 -4.38
C MET A 325 8.69 -2.85 -5.36
N GLY A 326 8.71 -2.16 -6.50
CA GLY A 326 9.80 -2.26 -7.49
C GLY A 326 11.18 -1.80 -7.00
N SER A 327 11.24 -1.03 -5.90
CA SER A 327 12.48 -0.52 -5.30
C SER A 327 12.65 -0.95 -3.84
N ALA A 328 11.65 -1.61 -3.24
CA ALA A 328 11.65 -2.01 -1.84
C ALA A 328 12.79 -2.99 -1.53
N ASP A 329 13.16 -3.86 -2.48
CA ASP A 329 14.33 -4.73 -2.37
C ASP A 329 15.64 -3.93 -2.24
N LEU A 330 15.80 -2.89 -3.06
CA LEU A 330 16.97 -2.00 -3.00
C LEU A 330 17.06 -1.31 -1.64
N ALA A 331 15.94 -0.73 -1.20
CA ALA A 331 15.82 -0.02 0.05
C ALA A 331 16.07 -0.92 1.27
N TYR A 332 15.61 -2.16 1.19
CA TYR A 332 15.75 -3.17 2.23
C TYR A 332 17.21 -3.60 2.38
N GLU A 333 17.87 -3.96 1.27
CA GLU A 333 19.28 -4.32 1.30
C GLU A 333 20.16 -3.13 1.67
N TRP A 334 19.84 -1.91 1.23
CA TRP A 334 20.58 -0.74 1.69
C TRP A 334 20.51 -0.54 3.19
N MET A 335 19.31 -0.54 3.78
CA MET A 335 19.15 -0.26 5.21
C MET A 335 19.86 -1.30 6.09
N PHE A 336 19.79 -2.59 5.74
CA PHE A 336 20.35 -3.66 6.56
C PHE A 336 21.80 -4.05 6.22
N ASN A 337 22.43 -3.43 5.22
CA ASN A 337 23.83 -3.67 4.88
C ASN A 337 24.73 -2.43 4.94
N VAL A 338 24.21 -1.21 4.79
CA VAL A 338 25.04 0.02 4.74
C VAL A 338 25.87 0.24 6.01
N LEU A 339 25.42 -0.26 7.16
CA LEU A 339 26.15 -0.30 8.43
C LEU A 339 26.37 -1.74 8.93
N ASP A 340 26.53 -2.70 8.02
CA ASP A 340 26.79 -4.12 8.27
C ASP A 340 25.77 -4.82 9.20
N SER A 341 24.53 -4.35 9.28
CA SER A 341 23.55 -4.89 10.24
C SER A 341 23.32 -6.40 10.09
N ARG A 342 23.24 -6.92 8.85
CA ARG A 342 23.16 -8.38 8.59
C ARG A 342 24.36 -9.14 9.22
N ALA A 343 25.59 -8.68 8.97
CA ALA A 343 26.80 -9.31 9.50
C ALA A 343 26.90 -9.20 11.03
N LEU A 344 26.47 -8.08 11.62
CA LEU A 344 26.44 -7.88 13.07
C LEU A 344 25.43 -8.82 13.75
N VAL A 345 24.27 -9.04 13.14
CA VAL A 345 23.26 -9.99 13.64
C VAL A 345 23.78 -11.41 13.53
N GLU A 346 24.41 -11.78 12.41
CA GLU A 346 25.03 -13.08 12.22
C GLU A 346 26.11 -13.37 13.28
N ALA A 347 27.03 -12.43 13.50
CA ALA A 347 28.07 -12.56 14.52
C ALA A 347 27.47 -12.68 15.93
N ALA A 348 26.47 -11.86 16.26
CA ALA A 348 25.80 -11.90 17.57
C ALA A 348 25.05 -13.21 17.80
N GLN A 349 24.42 -13.77 16.76
CA GLN A 349 23.77 -15.07 16.81
C GLN A 349 24.77 -16.22 17.00
N LYS A 350 25.87 -16.23 16.24
CA LYS A 350 26.95 -17.22 16.39
C LYS A 350 27.58 -17.18 17.78
N ALA A 351 27.63 -15.99 18.40
CA ALA A 351 28.06 -15.81 19.78
C ALA A 351 26.99 -16.18 20.83
N GLY A 352 25.77 -16.54 20.42
CA GLY A 352 24.67 -16.88 21.33
C GLY A 352 24.09 -15.70 22.11
N THR A 353 24.32 -14.46 21.65
CA THR A 353 23.94 -13.23 22.38
C THR A 353 22.58 -12.65 21.99
N ILE A 354 21.95 -13.18 20.94
CA ILE A 354 20.56 -12.86 20.61
C ILE A 354 19.69 -13.88 21.32
N GLN A 355 19.03 -13.45 22.41
CA GLN A 355 18.32 -14.35 23.31
C GLN A 355 16.89 -13.89 23.57
N ALA A 356 16.03 -14.83 23.93
CA ALA A 356 14.79 -14.54 24.61
C ALA A 356 15.04 -14.20 26.09
N ALA A 357 14.00 -13.70 26.77
CA ALA A 357 14.07 -13.34 28.18
C ALA A 357 14.45 -14.54 29.10
N ASP A 358 14.22 -15.78 28.65
CA ASP A 358 14.59 -17.01 29.36
C ASP A 358 16.01 -17.52 29.02
N GLY A 359 16.77 -16.79 28.20
CA GLY A 359 18.11 -17.16 27.76
C GLY A 359 18.15 -18.04 26.51
N THR A 360 17.00 -18.42 25.93
CA THR A 360 16.96 -19.21 24.68
C THR A 360 17.57 -18.43 23.53
N VAL A 361 18.57 -19.01 22.84
CA VAL A 361 19.18 -18.39 21.65
C VAL A 361 18.18 -18.34 20.49
N LEU A 362 18.07 -17.17 19.86
CA LEU A 362 17.14 -16.90 18.78
C LEU A 362 17.84 -16.87 17.42
N ILE A 363 17.17 -17.46 16.43
CA ILE A 363 17.59 -17.40 15.02
C ILE A 363 16.99 -16.15 14.37
N ARG A 364 17.85 -15.19 14.02
CA ARG A 364 17.54 -13.86 13.45
C ARG A 364 18.39 -13.50 12.22
N ALA A 365 19.58 -14.07 12.10
CA ALA A 365 20.44 -13.88 10.94
C ALA A 365 19.75 -14.40 9.68
N SER A 366 19.97 -13.68 8.58
CA SER A 366 19.61 -14.12 7.23
C SER A 366 20.50 -13.39 6.24
N ASN A 367 21.25 -14.12 5.43
CA ASN A 367 21.91 -13.58 4.24
C ASN A 367 22.27 -14.71 3.26
N PRO A 368 21.28 -15.46 2.76
CA PRO A 368 21.53 -16.61 1.87
C PRO A 368 22.19 -16.23 0.53
N ASP A 369 22.18 -14.95 0.15
CA ASP A 369 22.80 -14.43 -1.07
C ASP A 369 23.51 -13.09 -0.80
N PRO A 370 24.73 -13.12 -0.23
CA PRO A 370 25.48 -11.90 0.11
C PRO A 370 25.89 -11.09 -1.12
N THR A 371 26.09 -11.74 -2.28
CA THR A 371 26.47 -11.05 -3.52
C THR A 371 25.28 -10.27 -4.06
N GLY A 372 24.10 -10.89 -4.12
CA GLY A 372 22.85 -10.23 -4.48
C GLY A 372 22.49 -9.08 -3.56
N SER A 373 22.67 -9.27 -2.25
CA SER A 373 22.48 -8.24 -1.23
C SER A 373 23.32 -6.99 -1.53
N ALA A 374 24.61 -7.18 -1.83
CA ALA A 374 25.52 -6.08 -2.17
C ALA A 374 25.13 -5.39 -3.50
N GLU A 375 24.70 -6.14 -4.51
CA GLU A 375 24.22 -5.58 -5.78
C GLU A 375 23.01 -4.65 -5.58
N LEU A 376 21.99 -5.14 -4.86
CA LEU A 376 20.76 -4.41 -4.59
C LEU A 376 21.00 -3.16 -3.74
N MET A 377 21.82 -3.28 -2.69
CA MET A 377 22.25 -2.14 -1.87
C MET A 377 22.89 -1.04 -2.72
N ASN A 378 23.83 -1.41 -3.60
CA ASN A 378 24.55 -0.43 -4.42
C ASN A 378 23.63 0.27 -5.42
N LYS A 379 22.65 -0.44 -5.97
CA LYS A 379 21.61 0.13 -6.86
C LYS A 379 20.70 1.14 -6.14
N PHE A 380 20.53 1.03 -4.83
CA PHE A 380 19.74 2.01 -4.06
C PHE A 380 20.32 3.42 -4.11
N VAL A 381 21.64 3.57 -4.22
CA VAL A 381 22.30 4.90 -4.28
C VAL A 381 21.78 5.71 -5.47
N ALA A 382 21.79 5.10 -6.66
CA ALA A 382 21.31 5.73 -7.88
C ALA A 382 19.78 5.95 -7.83
N TYR A 383 19.03 4.99 -7.31
CA TYR A 383 17.59 5.11 -7.12
C TYR A 383 17.23 6.33 -6.25
N GLN A 384 17.83 6.42 -5.05
CA GLN A 384 17.54 7.49 -4.09
C GLN A 384 17.87 8.87 -4.67
N ALA A 385 19.03 9.02 -5.32
CA ALA A 385 19.40 10.27 -5.96
C ALA A 385 18.43 10.63 -7.10
N GLY A 386 18.00 9.64 -7.87
CA GLY A 386 17.06 9.79 -8.99
C GLY A 386 15.66 10.25 -8.60
N LEU A 387 15.24 10.06 -7.34
CA LEU A 387 13.96 10.56 -6.84
C LEU A 387 13.91 12.10 -6.76
N GLY A 388 15.06 12.77 -6.68
CA GLY A 388 15.13 14.24 -6.61
C GLY A 388 14.51 14.84 -5.35
N LEU A 389 14.33 14.04 -4.29
CA LEU A 389 13.72 14.46 -3.03
C LEU A 389 14.65 15.40 -2.25
N LYS A 390 14.06 16.15 -1.32
CA LYS A 390 14.77 17.12 -0.48
C LYS A 390 14.46 16.92 1.00
N ASN A 391 15.40 17.29 1.84
CA ASN A 391 15.21 17.45 3.28
C ASN A 391 14.38 18.70 3.58
N ASP A 392 13.94 18.86 4.84
CA ASP A 392 13.17 20.03 5.28
C ASP A 392 13.97 21.35 5.14
N ASP A 393 15.31 21.29 5.14
CA ASP A 393 16.19 22.44 4.91
C ASP A 393 16.43 22.77 3.41
N GLY A 394 15.80 22.01 2.49
CA GLY A 394 15.92 22.17 1.05
C GLY A 394 17.14 21.49 0.41
N THR A 395 18.03 20.87 1.19
CA THR A 395 19.15 20.07 0.65
C THR A 395 18.64 18.81 -0.04
N GLN A 396 19.37 18.33 -1.06
CA GLN A 396 19.01 17.08 -1.75
C GLN A 396 19.13 15.89 -0.79
N LEU A 397 18.12 15.03 -0.77
CA LEU A 397 18.11 13.80 0.02
C LEU A 397 18.76 12.67 -0.79
N THR A 398 19.99 12.32 -0.43
CA THR A 398 20.79 11.23 -1.02
C THR A 398 21.13 10.19 0.03
N THR A 399 21.79 9.09 -0.35
CA THR A 399 22.24 8.09 0.63
C THR A 399 23.27 8.64 1.63
N ASP A 400 23.96 9.74 1.30
CA ASP A 400 24.98 10.36 2.17
C ASP A 400 24.37 10.99 3.42
N ASN A 401 23.15 11.50 3.32
CA ASN A 401 22.45 12.18 4.42
C ASN A 401 21.16 11.46 4.87
N MET A 402 20.71 10.41 4.17
CA MET A 402 19.52 9.64 4.52
C MET A 402 19.54 9.08 5.94
N LEU A 403 20.65 8.47 6.39
CA LEU A 403 20.73 7.92 7.74
C LEU A 403 20.64 9.02 8.81
N ALA A 404 21.25 10.19 8.56
CA ALA A 404 21.15 11.33 9.47
C ALA A 404 19.71 11.86 9.55
N ALA A 405 19.00 11.90 8.42
CA ALA A 405 17.60 12.30 8.35
C ALA A 405 16.68 11.32 9.11
N ILE A 406 16.88 10.01 8.93
CA ILE A 406 16.16 8.96 9.68
C ILE A 406 16.49 9.04 11.18
N GLN A 407 17.76 9.30 11.54
CA GLN A 407 18.18 9.47 12.92
C GLN A 407 17.40 10.59 13.62
N VAL A 408 17.14 11.71 12.95
CA VAL A 408 16.34 12.81 13.50
C VAL A 408 14.94 12.32 13.87
N GLU A 409 14.30 11.53 13.02
CA GLU A 409 12.95 11.00 13.27
C GLU A 409 12.93 9.96 14.41
N ILE A 410 13.97 9.12 14.52
CA ILE A 410 14.11 8.19 15.65
C ILE A 410 14.28 8.93 16.97
N LYS A 411 15.12 9.98 16.99
CA LYS A 411 15.31 10.82 18.18
C LYS A 411 14.00 11.50 18.59
N LYS A 412 13.26 12.10 17.64
CA LYS A 412 11.93 12.69 17.91
C LYS A 412 10.98 11.66 18.52
N ALA A 413 10.96 10.43 18.01
CA ALA A 413 10.14 9.36 18.55
C ALA A 413 10.52 9.01 20.01
N ALA A 414 11.82 8.83 20.28
CA ALA A 414 12.34 8.54 21.62
C ALA A 414 12.03 9.67 22.62
N GLU A 415 12.30 10.91 22.24
CA GLU A 415 12.03 12.06 23.10
C GLU A 415 10.54 12.20 23.40
N LYS A 416 9.68 11.98 22.40
CA LYS A 416 8.22 11.99 22.60
C LYS A 416 7.80 10.91 23.61
N GLN A 417 8.35 9.70 23.53
CA GLN A 417 8.10 8.62 24.50
C GLN A 417 8.49 9.04 25.92
N ILE A 418 9.71 9.55 26.10
CA ILE A 418 10.23 9.93 27.42
C ILE A 418 9.44 11.10 28.00
N LYS A 419 9.18 12.14 27.20
CA LYS A 419 8.41 13.33 27.61
C LYS A 419 6.95 13.00 27.93
N ALA A 420 6.40 11.93 27.36
CA ALA A 420 5.10 11.38 27.72
C ALA A 420 5.12 10.53 29.01
N GLY A 421 6.27 10.40 29.69
CA GLY A 421 6.43 9.59 30.91
C GLY A 421 6.34 8.08 30.66
N LYS A 422 6.46 7.64 29.40
CA LYS A 422 6.41 6.22 29.04
C LYS A 422 7.78 5.56 29.23
N SER A 423 7.79 4.23 29.37
CA SER A 423 9.01 3.46 29.59
C SER A 423 10.05 3.71 28.49
N PHE A 424 11.30 3.84 28.92
CA PHE A 424 12.48 4.00 28.08
C PHE A 424 13.66 3.30 28.76
N VAL A 425 14.27 2.34 28.07
CA VAL A 425 15.42 1.59 28.61
C VAL A 425 16.63 2.51 28.65
N ALA A 426 17.24 2.68 29.83
CA ALA A 426 18.41 3.54 29.98
C ALA A 426 19.60 3.02 29.15
N PHE A 427 20.47 3.93 28.71
CA PHE A 427 21.71 3.54 28.02
C PHE A 427 22.56 2.63 28.91
N GLY A 428 23.05 1.52 28.36
CA GLY A 428 23.79 0.48 29.06
C GLY A 428 22.93 -0.48 29.89
N ALA A 429 21.60 -0.29 29.94
CA ALA A 429 20.67 -1.20 30.60
C ALA A 429 20.07 -2.19 29.62
N TYR A 430 19.60 -3.32 30.16
CA TYR A 430 18.86 -4.32 29.41
C TYR A 430 17.37 -4.03 29.45
N GLY A 431 16.68 -4.44 28.38
CA GLY A 431 15.23 -4.45 28.30
C GLY A 431 14.71 -5.65 27.52
N ASP A 432 13.39 -5.74 27.49
CA ASP A 432 12.65 -6.81 26.83
C ASP A 432 11.55 -6.21 25.97
N HIS A 433 11.30 -6.82 24.81
CA HIS A 433 10.16 -6.47 23.98
C HIS A 433 9.61 -7.70 23.26
N ALA A 434 8.35 -7.66 22.84
CA ALA A 434 7.84 -8.67 21.92
C ALA A 434 8.63 -8.63 20.59
N GLY A 435 9.05 -9.79 20.10
CA GLY A 435 9.58 -9.93 18.74
C GLY A 435 8.54 -9.51 17.70
N ASN A 436 9.00 -9.05 16.52
CA ASN A 436 8.14 -8.41 15.53
C ASN A 436 8.30 -9.00 14.12
N GLY A 437 7.20 -9.42 13.48
CA GLY A 437 7.16 -9.86 12.07
C GLY A 437 5.78 -10.40 11.65
N VAL A 438 5.48 -10.43 10.34
CA VAL A 438 4.28 -11.09 9.78
C VAL A 438 4.26 -12.56 10.22
N GLY A 439 3.18 -12.98 10.89
CA GLY A 439 3.05 -14.31 11.49
C GLY A 439 3.38 -14.38 12.98
N GLY A 440 3.71 -13.24 13.61
CA GLY A 440 4.13 -13.19 15.01
C GLY A 440 5.53 -13.77 15.15
N GLY A 441 6.53 -12.91 15.31
CA GLY A 441 7.81 -13.39 15.83
C GLY A 441 7.55 -14.06 17.17
N SER A 442 7.93 -15.34 17.32
CA SER A 442 7.78 -16.05 18.58
C SER A 442 8.76 -15.49 19.61
N GLY A 443 8.21 -15.02 20.73
CA GLY A 443 8.95 -14.73 21.96
C GLY A 443 9.25 -13.26 22.26
N SER A 444 9.75 -13.04 23.48
CA SER A 444 10.41 -11.80 23.88
C SER A 444 11.84 -11.79 23.32
N VAL A 445 12.36 -10.63 22.94
CA VAL A 445 13.79 -10.44 22.65
C VAL A 445 14.38 -9.63 23.80
N HIS A 446 15.42 -10.20 24.41
CA HIS A 446 16.22 -9.53 25.42
C HIS A 446 17.33 -8.73 24.74
N TYR A 447 17.48 -7.44 25.07
CA TYR A 447 18.42 -6.56 24.39
C TYR A 447 19.11 -5.60 25.33
N LEU A 448 20.37 -5.28 25.02
CA LEU A 448 21.12 -4.18 25.62
C LEU A 448 20.80 -2.89 24.84
N ASN A 449 20.40 -1.82 25.53
CA ASN A 449 20.39 -0.50 24.90
C ASN A 449 21.82 0.08 24.88
N ASP A 450 22.54 -0.17 23.80
CA ASP A 450 23.87 0.40 23.51
C ASP A 450 23.83 1.43 22.38
N TYR A 451 22.65 1.95 22.04
CA TYR A 451 22.43 2.75 20.84
C TYR A 451 21.80 4.11 21.09
N ILE A 452 21.15 4.36 22.22
CA ILE A 452 20.53 5.67 22.50
C ILE A 452 20.59 6.04 23.97
N GLY A 453 21.00 7.27 24.27
CA GLY A 453 20.98 7.84 25.61
C GLY A 453 20.18 9.13 25.65
N ALA A 454 19.50 9.38 26.77
CA ALA A 454 18.77 10.61 27.03
C ALA A 454 19.12 11.15 28.42
N ASP A 455 19.05 12.48 28.57
CA ASP A 455 19.19 13.14 29.87
C ASP A 455 17.87 13.14 30.67
N ALA A 456 17.92 13.71 31.88
CA ALA A 456 16.77 13.80 32.78
C ALA A 456 15.62 14.69 32.23
N SER A 457 15.88 15.55 31.23
CA SER A 457 14.84 16.33 30.56
C SER A 457 14.09 15.55 29.48
N GLY A 458 14.56 14.34 29.17
CA GLY A 458 14.06 13.54 28.06
C GLY A 458 14.59 14.00 26.70
N THR A 459 15.72 14.71 26.67
CA THR A 459 16.42 15.07 25.43
C THR A 459 17.43 13.99 25.09
N VAL A 460 17.48 13.55 23.82
CA VAL A 460 18.45 12.53 23.40
C VAL A 460 19.85 13.14 23.30
N THR A 461 20.78 12.65 24.11
CA THR A 461 22.15 13.16 24.22
C THR A 461 23.17 12.34 23.42
N SER A 462 22.87 11.07 23.14
CA SER A 462 23.72 10.19 22.33
C SER A 462 22.90 9.26 21.44
N PHE A 463 23.44 8.92 20.27
CA PHE A 463 22.82 7.95 19.36
C PHE A 463 23.87 7.26 18.50
N ASN A 464 23.75 5.94 18.35
CA ASN A 464 24.57 5.12 17.47
C ASN A 464 23.68 4.38 16.47
N MET A 465 23.66 4.85 15.22
CA MET A 465 22.82 4.27 14.16
C MET A 465 23.18 2.82 13.84
N ARG A 466 24.46 2.45 13.90
CA ARG A 466 24.91 1.08 13.62
C ARG A 466 24.32 0.09 14.62
N ASN A 467 24.41 0.42 15.90
CA ASN A 467 23.87 -0.40 16.98
C ASN A 467 22.33 -0.42 16.95
N TYR A 468 21.70 0.72 16.63
CA TYR A 468 20.24 0.79 16.47
C TYR A 468 19.74 -0.11 15.33
N LEU A 469 20.34 -0.06 14.14
CA LEU A 469 19.92 -0.92 13.03
C LEU A 469 20.20 -2.40 13.30
N LYS A 470 21.28 -2.73 14.03
CA LYS A 470 21.48 -4.08 14.57
C LYS A 470 20.31 -4.49 15.46
N PHE A 471 19.91 -3.64 16.42
CA PHE A 471 18.75 -3.87 17.28
C PHE A 471 17.44 -4.06 16.48
N VAL A 472 17.18 -3.22 15.47
CA VAL A 472 16.00 -3.38 14.60
C VAL A 472 16.06 -4.69 13.78
N ALA A 473 17.25 -5.16 13.44
CA ALA A 473 17.43 -6.41 12.72
C ALA A 473 17.32 -7.68 13.61
N THR A 474 17.35 -7.57 14.94
CA THR A 474 17.15 -8.72 15.85
C THR A 474 15.68 -9.01 16.17
N GLN A 475 14.75 -8.14 15.72
CA GLN A 475 13.33 -8.21 16.09
C GLN A 475 12.64 -9.49 15.60
N ALA A 476 12.99 -9.94 14.39
CA ALA A 476 12.70 -11.25 13.82
C ALA A 476 13.75 -11.56 12.77
N ARG A 477 13.71 -12.78 12.22
CA ARG A 477 14.59 -13.13 11.10
C ARG A 477 14.35 -12.16 9.94
N LEU A 478 15.43 -11.58 9.40
CA LEU A 478 15.34 -10.71 8.24
C LEU A 478 14.76 -11.48 7.04
N LYS A 479 14.05 -10.75 6.16
CA LYS A 479 13.61 -11.30 4.87
C LYS A 479 14.84 -11.79 4.07
N ALA A 480 14.61 -12.82 3.26
CA ALA A 480 15.60 -13.34 2.33
C ALA A 480 15.97 -12.29 1.27
N VAL A 481 16.90 -12.63 0.38
CA VAL A 481 17.30 -11.79 -0.75
C VAL A 481 16.77 -12.41 -2.05
N PRO A 482 16.05 -11.67 -2.90
CA PRO A 482 15.42 -10.38 -2.60
C PRO A 482 14.32 -10.52 -1.52
N ALA A 483 13.96 -9.42 -0.86
CA ALA A 483 13.02 -9.41 0.26
C ALA A 483 11.55 -9.51 -0.18
N PHE A 484 11.21 -8.95 -1.35
CA PHE A 484 9.85 -8.81 -1.87
C PHE A 484 9.68 -9.58 -3.19
N ASP A 485 10.54 -9.36 -4.19
CA ASP A 485 10.42 -9.98 -5.51
C ASP A 485 11.06 -11.39 -5.59
N GLN A 486 10.54 -12.30 -4.78
CA GLN A 486 11.10 -13.64 -4.60
C GLN A 486 10.90 -14.60 -5.79
N ARG A 487 11.62 -15.72 -5.78
CA ARG A 487 11.69 -16.67 -6.90
C ARG A 487 10.62 -17.76 -6.77
N GLY A 488 9.37 -17.43 -7.08
CA GLY A 488 8.23 -18.37 -7.02
C GLY A 488 7.34 -18.21 -5.79
N GLN A 489 6.37 -19.11 -5.61
CA GLN A 489 5.34 -19.06 -4.54
C GLN A 489 5.20 -20.37 -3.72
N SER A 490 5.75 -21.49 -4.20
CA SER A 490 5.54 -22.83 -3.65
C SER A 490 6.38 -23.06 -2.40
N GLN A 491 5.71 -23.26 -1.27
CA GLN A 491 6.37 -23.69 -0.03
C GLN A 491 7.17 -25.00 -0.17
N ALA A 492 6.87 -25.82 -1.19
CA ALA A 492 7.52 -27.08 -1.52
C ALA A 492 8.82 -26.94 -2.35
N ALA A 493 9.22 -25.73 -2.74
CA ALA A 493 10.51 -25.52 -3.39
C ALA A 493 11.66 -25.97 -2.48
N THR A 494 12.72 -26.52 -3.07
CA THR A 494 13.96 -26.83 -2.34
C THR A 494 14.56 -25.52 -1.86
N GLY A 495 14.35 -25.19 -0.59
CA GLY A 495 14.97 -24.00 0.00
C GLY A 495 16.49 -24.12 0.02
N THR A 496 17.16 -23.00 0.25
CA THR A 496 18.62 -22.95 0.36
C THR A 496 19.02 -23.33 1.78
N ALA A 497 19.91 -24.32 1.91
CA ALA A 497 20.50 -24.66 3.20
C ALA A 497 21.33 -23.48 3.72
N THR A 498 21.17 -23.14 4.99
CA THR A 498 21.92 -22.06 5.63
C THR A 498 22.78 -22.58 6.77
N ASP A 499 23.94 -21.95 6.94
CA ASP A 499 24.87 -22.19 8.04
C ASP A 499 24.56 -21.33 9.28
N ASP A 500 23.54 -20.47 9.19
CA ASP A 500 23.01 -19.65 10.28
C ASP A 500 22.18 -20.44 11.30
N GLY A 501 21.99 -21.76 11.11
CA GLY A 501 21.19 -22.61 12.00
C GLY A 501 19.68 -22.55 11.75
N ALA A 502 19.21 -21.79 10.76
CA ALA A 502 17.81 -21.82 10.31
C ALA A 502 17.44 -23.09 9.52
N GLY A 503 18.43 -23.94 9.21
CA GLY A 503 18.25 -25.15 8.41
C GLY A 503 18.09 -24.81 6.94
N THR A 504 16.86 -24.77 6.44
CA THR A 504 16.57 -24.52 5.03
C THR A 504 15.65 -23.30 4.90
N VAL A 505 16.08 -22.30 4.14
CA VAL A 505 15.32 -21.08 3.89
C VAL A 505 14.64 -21.18 2.53
N ASN A 506 13.32 -21.08 2.52
CA ASN A 506 12.60 -21.00 1.26
C ASN A 506 12.68 -19.57 0.68
N HIS A 507 12.98 -19.47 -0.62
CA HIS A 507 13.05 -18.22 -1.41
C HIS A 507 11.81 -18.06 -2.30
N THR A 508 10.71 -18.67 -1.90
CA THR A 508 9.41 -18.55 -2.53
C THR A 508 8.42 -17.92 -1.57
N GLY A 509 7.42 -17.25 -2.12
CA GLY A 509 6.47 -16.49 -1.33
C GLY A 509 7.00 -15.07 -1.12
N GLY A 510 6.12 -14.09 -1.13
CA GLY A 510 6.46 -12.68 -1.26
C GLY A 510 5.36 -12.00 -2.05
N GLU A 511 5.63 -10.83 -2.59
CA GLU A 511 4.63 -10.03 -3.30
C GLU A 511 4.56 -10.33 -4.80
N SER A 512 5.39 -11.24 -5.35
CA SER A 512 5.41 -11.54 -6.79
C SER A 512 4.10 -12.14 -7.33
N ASP A 513 3.25 -12.75 -6.50
CA ASP A 513 1.89 -13.19 -6.87
C ASP A 513 0.88 -12.05 -6.98
N LEU A 514 1.25 -10.83 -6.60
CA LEU A 514 0.51 -9.61 -6.91
C LEU A 514 0.66 -9.22 -8.40
N PHE A 515 1.72 -9.66 -9.07
CA PHE A 515 2.08 -9.23 -10.42
C PHE A 515 1.85 -10.32 -11.48
N GLY A 516 1.86 -9.88 -12.74
CA GLY A 516 1.58 -10.73 -13.91
C GLY A 516 0.13 -10.69 -14.35
N THR A 517 -0.20 -11.53 -15.34
CA THR A 517 -1.58 -11.71 -15.83
C THR A 517 -2.37 -12.66 -14.92
N PRO A 518 -3.71 -12.72 -15.02
CA PRO A 518 -4.52 -13.61 -14.18
C PRO A 518 -4.30 -15.11 -14.44
N ASP A 519 -3.63 -15.49 -15.52
CA ASP A 519 -3.20 -16.87 -15.81
C ASP A 519 -1.97 -17.29 -15.01
N LEU A 520 -1.21 -16.32 -14.50
CA LEU A 520 0.05 -16.55 -13.83
C LEU A 520 -0.15 -16.61 -12.31
N VAL A 521 0.32 -17.67 -11.67
CA VAL A 521 0.46 -17.79 -10.21
C VAL A 521 1.25 -16.59 -9.69
N TYR A 522 2.39 -16.29 -10.31
CA TYR A 522 3.24 -15.14 -9.99
C TYR A 522 3.96 -14.60 -11.22
N SER A 523 4.55 -13.41 -11.10
CA SER A 523 5.57 -12.89 -12.01
C SER A 523 6.58 -12.07 -11.23
N ASN A 524 7.86 -12.20 -11.55
CA ASN A 524 8.83 -11.23 -11.07
C ASN A 524 8.57 -9.85 -11.68
N PHE A 525 8.80 -8.81 -10.89
CA PHE A 525 8.46 -7.42 -11.25
C PHE A 525 9.65 -6.45 -11.15
N THR A 526 10.83 -6.97 -10.77
CA THR A 526 12.11 -6.25 -10.75
C THR A 526 13.11 -6.91 -11.69
N GLU A 527 14.15 -6.14 -12.07
CA GLU A 527 15.26 -6.68 -12.85
C GLU A 527 15.96 -7.84 -12.14
N TYR A 528 16.22 -7.68 -10.84
CA TYR A 528 16.95 -8.68 -10.06
C TYR A 528 16.15 -9.97 -9.96
N GLY A 529 14.89 -9.90 -9.51
CA GLY A 529 14.02 -11.05 -9.38
C GLY A 529 13.83 -11.78 -10.73
N TRP A 530 13.61 -11.04 -11.81
CA TRP A 530 13.44 -11.63 -13.14
C TRP A 530 14.70 -12.36 -13.64
N ASN A 531 15.87 -11.70 -13.56
CA ASN A 531 17.12 -12.25 -14.07
C ASN A 531 17.65 -13.42 -13.24
N HIS A 532 17.31 -13.47 -11.95
CA HIS A 532 17.75 -14.53 -11.04
C HIS A 532 16.71 -15.62 -10.81
N ASN A 533 15.54 -15.52 -11.44
CA ASN A 533 14.57 -16.62 -11.47
C ASN A 533 15.06 -17.69 -12.46
N ASP A 534 15.55 -18.79 -11.89
CA ASP A 534 16.09 -19.97 -12.57
C ASP A 534 15.00 -20.87 -13.19
N GLY A 535 13.72 -20.58 -12.94
CA GLY A 535 12.59 -21.38 -13.41
C GLY A 535 12.52 -22.79 -12.82
N ALA A 536 13.34 -23.12 -11.82
CA ALA A 536 13.64 -24.50 -11.39
C ALA A 536 13.09 -24.86 -9.99
N ASN A 537 12.45 -23.93 -9.30
CA ASN A 537 12.10 -24.10 -7.87
C ASN A 537 10.80 -24.89 -7.63
N GLY A 538 10.75 -26.13 -8.12
CA GLY A 538 9.74 -27.13 -7.76
C GLY A 538 8.44 -27.07 -8.59
N THR A 539 7.29 -27.28 -7.92
CA THR A 539 5.93 -27.31 -8.52
C THR A 539 5.46 -26.00 -9.15
N ASP A 540 6.26 -24.94 -9.04
CA ASP A 540 5.98 -23.57 -9.49
C ASP A 540 6.73 -23.16 -10.75
N ALA A 541 7.36 -24.10 -11.44
CA ALA A 541 7.90 -23.87 -12.77
C ALA A 541 6.77 -23.44 -13.72
N GLN A 542 6.62 -22.12 -13.91
CA GLN A 542 5.57 -21.55 -14.73
C GLN A 542 6.16 -21.00 -16.02
N ALA A 543 5.51 -21.36 -17.14
CA ALA A 543 5.87 -20.83 -18.43
C ALA A 543 5.74 -19.29 -18.47
N GLY A 544 6.70 -18.61 -19.10
CA GLY A 544 6.60 -17.17 -19.36
C GLY A 544 7.10 -16.25 -18.25
N VAL A 545 7.75 -16.77 -17.20
CA VAL A 545 8.25 -15.97 -16.07
C VAL A 545 9.75 -16.19 -15.86
N GLY A 546 10.50 -15.09 -15.75
CA GLY A 546 11.92 -15.13 -15.38
C GLY A 546 12.85 -15.56 -16.51
N LEU A 547 14.14 -15.28 -16.35
CA LEU A 547 15.17 -15.58 -17.34
C LEU A 547 15.28 -17.08 -17.60
N GLY A 548 15.25 -17.92 -16.56
CA GLY A 548 15.42 -19.37 -16.69
C GLY A 548 14.36 -20.04 -17.57
N ASN A 549 13.11 -19.56 -17.52
CA ASN A 549 12.03 -20.12 -18.34
C ASN A 549 11.88 -19.43 -19.71
N THR A 550 12.07 -18.11 -19.76
CA THR A 550 11.79 -17.32 -20.98
C THR A 550 12.99 -17.15 -21.91
N GLY A 551 14.21 -17.22 -21.37
CA GLY A 551 15.45 -16.86 -22.08
C GLY A 551 15.65 -15.35 -22.28
N TYR A 552 14.72 -14.50 -21.82
CA TYR A 552 14.85 -13.05 -21.89
C TYR A 552 15.41 -12.49 -20.58
N THR A 553 16.42 -11.65 -20.66
CA THR A 553 16.78 -10.78 -19.54
C THR A 553 15.68 -9.74 -19.33
N TRP A 554 15.65 -9.07 -18.18
CA TRP A 554 14.71 -8.00 -17.89
C TRP A 554 14.69 -6.92 -18.97
N ALA A 555 15.86 -6.50 -19.44
CA ALA A 555 15.98 -5.49 -20.50
C ALA A 555 15.31 -5.94 -21.81
N GLY A 556 15.37 -7.24 -22.13
CA GLY A 556 14.73 -7.85 -23.30
C GLY A 556 13.34 -8.44 -23.03
N ASN A 557 12.79 -8.31 -21.82
CA ASN A 557 11.54 -8.95 -21.44
C ASN A 557 10.34 -8.26 -22.14
N PRO A 558 9.57 -8.97 -22.98
CA PRO A 558 8.41 -8.38 -23.65
C PRO A 558 7.29 -7.94 -22.68
N GLN A 559 7.24 -8.50 -21.46
CA GLN A 559 6.26 -8.13 -20.43
C GLN A 559 6.70 -6.93 -19.57
N ARG A 560 7.93 -6.41 -19.77
CA ARG A 560 8.51 -5.37 -18.89
C ARG A 560 7.62 -4.15 -18.75
N SER A 561 7.10 -3.60 -19.85
CA SER A 561 6.25 -2.40 -19.80
C SER A 561 4.95 -2.64 -19.04
N PHE A 562 4.36 -3.83 -19.19
CA PHE A 562 3.16 -4.22 -18.46
C PHE A 562 3.41 -4.31 -16.96
N LEU A 563 4.50 -4.97 -16.55
CA LEU A 563 4.90 -5.12 -15.14
C LEU A 563 5.26 -3.79 -14.50
N LEU A 564 6.00 -2.93 -15.23
CA LEU A 564 6.31 -1.57 -14.77
C LEU A 564 5.05 -0.71 -14.61
N ASN A 565 4.04 -0.90 -15.47
CA ASN A 565 2.76 -0.23 -15.30
C ASN A 565 2.00 -0.74 -14.06
N GLN A 566 1.97 -2.06 -13.82
CA GLN A 566 1.40 -2.62 -12.58
C GLN A 566 2.09 -2.03 -11.34
N TYR A 567 3.43 -1.95 -11.34
CA TYR A 567 4.21 -1.34 -10.27
C TYR A 567 3.86 0.14 -10.08
N LYS A 568 3.84 0.94 -11.16
CA LYS A 568 3.44 2.35 -11.12
C LYS A 568 2.08 2.52 -10.43
N MET A 569 1.09 1.76 -10.87
CA MET A 569 -0.30 1.89 -10.42
C MET A 569 -0.55 1.49 -8.95
N ILE A 570 0.41 0.84 -8.29
CA ILE A 570 0.35 0.54 -6.84
C ILE A 570 1.42 1.28 -6.04
N ASN A 571 2.06 2.30 -6.62
CA ASN A 571 3.08 3.11 -5.96
C ASN A 571 2.60 4.56 -5.83
N ALA A 572 2.26 5.01 -4.62
CA ALA A 572 1.79 6.39 -4.41
C ALA A 572 2.82 7.42 -4.87
N LEU A 573 4.12 7.15 -4.64
CA LEU A 573 5.23 8.04 -5.00
C LEU A 573 5.27 8.37 -6.50
N ALA A 574 4.76 7.49 -7.36
CA ALA A 574 4.72 7.73 -8.81
C ALA A 574 3.78 8.90 -9.20
N TYR A 575 2.79 9.22 -8.36
CA TYR A 575 1.72 10.18 -8.63
C TYR A 575 1.84 11.48 -7.84
N VAL A 576 2.56 11.50 -6.71
CA VAL A 576 2.78 12.71 -5.92
C VAL A 576 3.51 13.77 -6.78
N GLY A 577 3.04 15.01 -6.74
CA GLY A 577 3.50 16.13 -7.57
C GLY A 577 3.00 16.11 -9.01
N LYS A 578 2.27 15.06 -9.43
CA LYS A 578 1.83 14.85 -10.83
C LYS A 578 0.32 14.66 -10.98
N ASN A 579 -0.39 14.37 -9.91
CA ASN A 579 -1.83 14.18 -9.91
C ASN A 579 -2.55 15.40 -9.29
N ASP A 580 -3.68 15.80 -9.87
CA ASP A 580 -4.46 16.95 -9.36
C ASP A 580 -5.45 16.54 -8.27
N GLY A 581 -5.93 15.29 -8.29
CA GLY A 581 -6.85 14.77 -7.26
C GLY A 581 -6.13 14.18 -6.03
N ILE A 582 -4.90 14.61 -5.75
CA ILE A 582 -4.19 14.21 -4.53
C ILE A 582 -4.92 14.75 -3.28
N THR A 583 -5.03 13.94 -2.24
CA THR A 583 -5.68 14.36 -0.99
C THR A 583 -4.85 15.43 -0.27
N PRO A 584 -5.48 16.42 0.40
CA PRO A 584 -4.76 17.52 1.05
C PRO A 584 -4.11 17.14 2.39
N HIS A 585 -4.57 16.08 3.07
CA HIS A 585 -4.19 15.81 4.46
C HIS A 585 -3.65 14.38 4.66
N TRP A 586 -2.42 14.28 5.17
CA TRP A 586 -1.71 13.02 5.31
C TRP A 586 -1.16 12.82 6.70
N ARG A 587 -1.51 11.70 7.33
CA ARG A 587 -0.87 11.20 8.54
C ARG A 587 -0.25 9.84 8.26
N ILE A 588 1.06 9.73 8.45
CA ILE A 588 1.83 8.52 8.22
C ILE A 588 2.59 8.15 9.50
N ARG A 589 2.50 6.89 9.91
CA ARG A 589 3.23 6.34 11.05
C ARG A 589 3.95 5.06 10.67
N VAL A 590 5.18 4.89 11.16
CA VAL A 590 5.93 3.63 11.04
C VAL A 590 6.52 3.31 12.40
N GLY A 591 6.45 2.04 12.83
CA GLY A 591 7.08 1.65 14.08
C GLY A 591 8.60 1.82 14.02
N ALA A 592 9.22 2.34 15.08
CA ALA A 592 10.66 2.51 15.17
C ALA A 592 11.41 1.15 15.25
N ARG A 593 10.71 0.06 15.55
CA ARG A 593 11.20 -1.33 15.47
C ARG A 593 10.58 -2.10 14.30
N ASP A 594 9.80 -1.42 13.45
CA ASP A 594 9.24 -2.04 12.25
C ASP A 594 10.34 -2.29 11.24
N ARG A 595 10.53 -3.56 10.92
CA ARG A 595 11.54 -4.01 9.98
C ARG A 595 10.92 -4.51 8.69
N ASP A 596 9.60 -4.63 8.56
CA ASP A 596 8.91 -5.30 7.46
C ASP A 596 9.25 -4.71 6.08
N THR A 597 9.59 -3.43 6.07
CA THR A 597 10.30 -2.75 4.98
C THR A 597 11.34 -1.76 5.54
N SER A 598 12.09 -1.13 4.64
CA SER A 598 13.04 -0.07 4.99
C SER A 598 12.33 1.21 5.45
N PHE A 599 12.86 1.88 6.49
CA PHE A 599 12.34 3.19 6.94
C PHE A 599 12.32 4.23 5.82
N THR A 600 13.20 4.08 4.83
CA THR A 600 13.28 4.95 3.66
C THR A 600 12.00 4.97 2.83
N VAL A 601 11.22 3.89 2.78
CA VAL A 601 10.02 3.79 1.93
C VAL A 601 8.97 4.83 2.34
N ALA A 602 8.58 4.84 3.61
CA ALA A 602 7.62 5.81 4.12
C ALA A 602 8.24 7.21 4.26
N TYR A 603 9.54 7.30 4.56
CA TYR A 603 10.25 8.57 4.65
C TYR A 603 10.28 9.30 3.31
N ASN A 604 10.62 8.60 2.22
CA ASN A 604 10.61 9.13 0.86
C ASN A 604 9.23 9.63 0.44
N LEU A 605 8.17 8.88 0.74
CA LEU A 605 6.80 9.35 0.51
C LEU A 605 6.53 10.65 1.29
N SER A 606 6.93 10.74 2.57
CA SER A 606 6.75 11.97 3.36
C SER A 606 7.43 13.18 2.74
N ARG A 607 8.63 13.01 2.16
CA ARG A 607 9.38 14.09 1.51
C ARG A 607 8.71 14.53 0.22
N ALA A 608 8.23 13.57 -0.58
CA ALA A 608 7.50 13.87 -1.80
C ALA A 608 6.21 14.64 -1.50
N LEU A 609 5.45 14.20 -0.50
CA LEU A 609 4.20 14.86 -0.09
C LEU A 609 4.45 16.29 0.39
N LYS A 610 5.48 16.52 1.21
CA LYS A 610 5.86 17.87 1.66
C LYS A 610 6.29 18.81 0.52
N ALA A 611 6.76 18.25 -0.59
CA ALA A 611 7.17 19.01 -1.76
C ALA A 611 6.02 19.28 -2.74
N ASP A 612 4.87 18.60 -2.59
CA ASP A 612 3.70 18.81 -3.44
C ASP A 612 2.87 20.00 -2.93
N PRO A 613 2.76 21.10 -3.70
CA PRO A 613 2.05 22.30 -3.25
C PRO A 613 0.53 22.10 -3.05
N LYS A 614 -0.04 20.99 -3.53
CA LYS A 614 -1.45 20.65 -3.33
C LYS A 614 -1.71 19.97 -1.98
N VAL A 615 -0.65 19.46 -1.34
CA VAL A 615 -0.74 18.85 -0.02
C VAL A 615 -0.63 19.94 1.04
N GLN A 616 -1.65 20.03 1.90
CA GLN A 616 -1.75 21.08 2.91
C GLN A 616 -1.14 20.65 4.26
N ASP A 617 -1.20 19.37 4.60
CA ASP A 617 -0.74 18.84 5.88
C ASP A 617 -0.08 17.47 5.71
N VAL A 618 1.13 17.32 6.26
CA VAL A 618 1.88 16.05 6.32
C VAL A 618 2.38 15.83 7.74
N ASP A 619 1.65 15.02 8.50
CA ASP A 619 2.05 14.51 9.80
C ASP A 619 2.74 13.13 9.63
N TYR A 620 4.06 13.14 9.48
CA TYR A 620 4.90 11.92 9.47
C TYR A 620 5.65 11.77 10.79
N ALA A 621 5.67 10.55 11.35
CA ALA A 621 6.54 10.23 12.48
C ALA A 621 6.89 8.74 12.52
N LEU A 622 8.05 8.43 13.11
CA LEU A 622 8.31 7.11 13.67
C LEU A 622 7.65 6.99 15.05
N ALA A 623 7.09 5.83 15.36
CA ALA A 623 6.48 5.53 16.65
C ALA A 623 7.45 4.70 17.50
N TRP A 624 7.92 5.28 18.61
CA TRP A 624 8.89 4.62 19.48
C TRP A 624 8.35 3.29 20.01
N ASP A 625 9.24 2.30 20.10
CA ASP A 625 8.96 0.96 20.62
C ASP A 625 7.80 0.21 19.93
N GLN A 626 7.35 0.68 18.76
CA GLN A 626 6.34 0.00 17.95
C GLN A 626 6.98 -0.87 16.87
N GLY A 627 6.42 -2.07 16.69
CA GLY A 627 6.73 -2.98 15.61
C GLY A 627 5.87 -2.76 14.35
N HIS A 628 5.65 -3.83 13.59
CA HIS A 628 4.84 -3.82 12.37
C HIS A 628 3.36 -3.89 12.75
N ALA A 629 2.79 -2.73 12.99
CA ALA A 629 1.44 -2.57 13.46
C ALA A 629 0.86 -1.23 13.01
N GLY A 630 -0.42 -1.04 13.29
CA GLY A 630 -1.07 0.25 13.14
C GLY A 630 -2.22 0.38 14.13
N ASN A 631 -2.80 1.57 14.21
CA ASN A 631 -3.84 1.89 15.18
C ASN A 631 -3.36 1.65 16.63
N TYR A 632 -2.12 2.03 16.93
CA TYR A 632 -1.54 2.01 18.29
C TYR A 632 -1.51 3.41 18.95
N ASP A 633 -1.97 4.42 18.22
CA ASP A 633 -2.07 5.82 18.65
C ASP A 633 -3.40 6.43 18.19
N VAL A 634 -4.48 5.64 18.27
CA VAL A 634 -5.82 6.00 17.77
C VAL A 634 -6.29 7.36 18.29
N GLN A 635 -6.00 7.71 19.54
CA GLN A 635 -6.44 8.99 20.10
C GLN A 635 -5.73 10.18 19.44
N GLU A 636 -4.43 10.07 19.20
CA GLU A 636 -3.68 11.09 18.47
C GLU A 636 -4.13 11.18 17.01
N ALA A 637 -4.34 10.03 16.36
CA ALA A 637 -4.80 9.97 14.99
C ALA A 637 -6.17 10.65 14.83
N MET A 638 -7.12 10.33 15.70
CA MET A 638 -8.46 10.92 15.66
C MET A 638 -8.46 12.40 16.05
N THR A 639 -7.61 12.81 17.00
CA THR A 639 -7.43 14.25 17.31
C THR A 639 -6.92 15.03 16.10
N TRP A 640 -5.96 14.46 15.36
CA TRP A 640 -5.50 15.05 14.11
C TRP A 640 -6.62 15.12 13.06
N VAL A 641 -7.39 14.02 12.88
CA VAL A 641 -8.55 13.99 11.98
C VAL A 641 -9.58 15.06 12.32
N ASP A 642 -9.96 15.17 13.60
CA ASP A 642 -10.90 16.18 14.10
C ASP A 642 -10.41 17.60 13.77
N SER A 643 -9.10 17.84 13.90
CA SER A 643 -8.50 19.13 13.56
C SER A 643 -8.54 19.45 12.05
N MET A 644 -8.37 18.45 11.18
CA MET A 644 -8.49 18.64 9.73
C MET A 644 -9.93 18.95 9.34
N ILE A 645 -10.90 18.20 9.89
CA ILE A 645 -12.32 18.45 9.66
C ILE A 645 -12.72 19.86 10.14
N ALA A 646 -12.22 20.29 11.31
CA ALA A 646 -12.48 21.62 11.83
C ALA A 646 -11.90 22.72 10.93
N LYS A 647 -10.67 22.55 10.42
CA LYS A 647 -10.05 23.48 9.46
C LYS A 647 -10.88 23.60 8.17
N ALA A 648 -11.35 22.47 7.63
CA ALA A 648 -12.16 22.45 6.41
C ALA A 648 -13.54 23.13 6.59
N LYS A 649 -14.11 23.12 7.80
CA LYS A 649 -15.35 23.85 8.10
C LYS A 649 -15.17 25.38 8.21
N ALA A 650 -13.94 25.84 8.42
CA ALA A 650 -13.61 27.25 8.61
C ALA A 650 -13.18 27.97 7.31
N GLN A 651 -12.89 27.21 6.25
CA GLN A 651 -12.60 27.67 4.89
C GLN A 651 -13.91 27.70 4.09
#